data_AF-A0A8H6GWF7-F1
#
_entry.id   AF-A0A8H6GWF7-F1
#
_cell.length_a   1.000
_cell.length_b   1.000
_cell.length_c   1.000
_cell.angle_alpha   90.00
_cell.angle_beta   90.00
_cell.angle_gamma   90.00
#
_symmetry.space_group_name_H-M   'P 1'
#
loop_
_entity.id
_entity.type
_entity.pdbx_description
1 polymer ?
#
loop_
_entity_poly.entity_id
_entity_poly.type
_entity_poly.pdbx_seq_one_letter_code
_entity_poly.pdbx_strand_id
1 'polypeptide(L)'
;MSEPPPNNGFVGRVRGASLSIMNANPQLGMWQATGTAIAQAPNLTELRDAESGGDKIEFNAQGHSARYAVPEPDGELTLVRTATLTRRPTGPKFDKDPFTEEPIAIPEEVDVERGSTREETITEAPGERHHHHFHPREKHRQRLERRQSLYEKHKADEKEKWGPTIVNGLKAFWKFFLTPSGFLITLYGLNIVAWGAMLFFLLLNVAPAMNHPSANDNNSARKKWIEIDSQILNALFCVTGFGLAPWRFRDWYRYTRSVYWKDVPAMQKLAEQNKAWFRPPAWATESNPSPANSTTELPRSTTFTGEKAPPTPLWKLGFTIYMMVLNTFLQAVLCYFMWGYNRIDRPSWATGTFIGLGCGTGLLAGLMSWWEGRKVKKIEGPEVKVVTFIMSADKAQHAPPNPEPISLSTLPLPPVAPSNDTGACTPELNRNGTGCMTLASNEDFQAGGFLPDGKHVLVLVTFTGAPASPDPSSVYHGSQIILVKTDGKQFPSGSPWKCLTCGLAEQNIRGIGQYAYLGRLKFNAKPTAGIPLVPRYDVVKVTRLFNPEADQPIATHGKDITINRNAITVGELRGFSGRGTEVTYIGYPAESSNIDVFAVHLQTGKVRRLTSHSEYCDPIAISPDDQWMTVLDTRGTDRQMWLSGMRHIPPITDLISTSVTSSTRNNGQRRFFRPYLLDRYGDRADYFGQKVNGQGEGVPGSGDYNDPEWNAMADPRWSPDGTQIVYGEAQTLPPACGGINPLPCYPSKEPGGRRVRVVLATLTTREPLNLPAVDLISDEVPWGVKYSPGGIDPQRPEPTPGNYTLMGLSCGYADVEIIGGDDESISEISVVYHEFSDDGSTFMSGSETVRATFPSLTLSHVDWYSDLTQTGRSKSTKRTSSDGFHLTIDVLTNIFQANGTMNTTIDGHLYTQPANRT
;
A
#
# COMPACT_ATOMS: atom_id res chain seq x y z
N MET A 1 49.81 4.22 10.23
CA MET A 1 48.97 3.44 11.16
C MET A 1 47.80 2.93 10.37
N SER A 2 47.71 1.62 10.21
CA SER A 2 46.73 0.90 9.40
C SER A 2 45.43 0.67 10.18
N GLU A 3 44.31 1.13 9.65
CA GLU A 3 42.97 0.69 10.05
C GLU A 3 42.69 -0.71 9.49
N PRO A 4 41.99 -1.60 10.23
CA PRO A 4 41.69 -2.96 9.76
C PRO A 4 40.40 -3.01 8.90
N PRO A 5 40.25 -4.02 8.03
CA PRO A 5 39.12 -4.14 7.11
C PRO A 5 37.83 -4.65 7.80
N PRO A 6 36.63 -4.37 7.24
CA PRO A 6 35.36 -4.87 7.77
C PRO A 6 35.17 -6.37 7.47
N ASN A 7 35.11 -7.17 8.54
CA ASN A 7 34.90 -8.63 8.52
C ASN A 7 33.45 -9.01 8.18
N ASN A 8 33.18 -9.40 6.93
CA ASN A 8 31.96 -10.11 6.49
C ASN A 8 32.02 -11.62 6.79
N GLY A 9 32.36 -12.00 8.02
CA GLY A 9 32.43 -13.39 8.47
C GLY A 9 31.22 -13.84 9.29
N PHE A 10 31.02 -15.15 9.43
CA PHE A 10 30.04 -15.80 10.33
C PHE A 10 29.98 -15.16 11.72
N VAL A 11 31.12 -14.71 12.25
CA VAL A 11 31.25 -13.99 13.53
C VAL A 11 30.47 -12.66 13.56
N GLY A 12 30.38 -11.94 12.44
CA GLY A 12 29.59 -10.71 12.31
C GLY A 12 28.07 -10.96 12.33
N ARG A 13 27.62 -12.04 11.67
CA ARG A 13 26.21 -12.51 11.74
C ARG A 13 25.87 -13.01 13.14
N VAL A 14 26.79 -13.71 13.81
CA VAL A 14 26.61 -14.14 15.22
C VAL A 14 26.60 -12.95 16.17
N ARG A 15 27.40 -11.90 15.94
CA ARG A 15 27.35 -10.65 16.72
C ARG A 15 26.05 -9.88 16.51
N GLY A 16 25.57 -9.78 15.27
CA GLY A 16 24.26 -9.18 14.94
C GLY A 16 23.10 -9.94 15.57
N ALA A 17 23.09 -11.27 15.47
CA ALA A 17 22.12 -12.12 16.16
C ALA A 17 22.22 -12.03 17.69
N SER A 18 23.44 -11.95 18.25
CA SER A 18 23.65 -11.79 19.70
C SER A 18 23.17 -10.43 20.22
N LEU A 19 23.40 -9.35 19.47
CA LEU A 19 22.89 -8.01 19.78
C LEU A 19 21.36 -7.96 19.65
N SER A 20 20.78 -8.65 18.66
CA SER A 20 19.33 -8.80 18.49
C SER A 20 18.69 -9.59 19.64
N ILE A 21 19.29 -10.72 20.04
CA ILE A 21 18.85 -11.53 21.19
C ILE A 21 19.01 -10.76 22.52
N MET A 22 20.11 -10.03 22.72
CA MET A 22 20.31 -9.20 23.92
C MET A 22 19.34 -8.02 24.02
N ASN A 23 18.86 -7.51 22.88
CA ASN A 23 17.86 -6.45 22.81
C ASN A 23 16.42 -6.97 22.85
N ALA A 24 16.19 -8.27 22.65
CA ALA A 24 14.88 -8.90 22.87
C ALA A 24 14.45 -8.78 24.34
N ASN A 25 13.14 -8.69 24.59
CA ASN A 25 12.56 -8.61 25.93
C ASN A 25 11.57 -9.77 26.17
N PRO A 26 12.06 -11.02 26.32
CA PRO A 26 11.19 -12.14 26.68
C PRO A 26 10.64 -11.96 28.10
N GLN A 27 9.44 -12.48 28.34
CA GLN A 27 8.89 -12.55 29.70
C GLN A 27 9.80 -13.44 30.55
N LEU A 28 10.29 -12.90 31.67
CA LEU A 28 11.43 -13.48 32.40
C LEU A 28 11.08 -14.72 33.24
N GLY A 29 9.84 -15.18 33.26
CA GLY A 29 9.47 -16.44 33.90
C GLY A 29 8.00 -16.78 33.72
N MET A 30 7.68 -18.08 33.65
CA MET A 30 6.31 -18.59 33.43
C MET A 30 5.33 -18.03 34.45
N TRP A 31 5.64 -18.05 35.75
CA TRP A 31 4.71 -17.59 36.78
C TRP A 31 4.54 -16.06 36.80
N GLN A 32 5.54 -15.31 36.36
CA GLN A 32 5.41 -13.87 36.15
C GLN A 32 4.58 -13.56 34.91
N ALA A 33 4.84 -14.26 33.81
CA ALA A 33 4.06 -14.22 32.57
C ALA A 33 2.58 -14.57 32.82
N THR A 34 2.32 -15.65 33.55
CA THR A 34 0.99 -16.07 33.98
C THR A 34 0.38 -15.06 34.94
N GLY A 35 1.15 -14.52 35.89
CA GLY A 35 0.69 -13.47 36.81
C GLY A 35 0.27 -12.18 36.09
N THR A 36 1.07 -11.70 35.13
CA THR A 36 0.75 -10.52 34.31
C THR A 36 -0.39 -10.80 33.34
N ALA A 37 -0.38 -11.95 32.68
CA ALA A 37 -1.46 -12.37 31.78
C ALA A 37 -2.79 -12.53 32.53
N ILE A 38 -2.81 -13.08 33.74
CA ILE A 38 -4.02 -13.20 34.58
C ILE A 38 -4.45 -11.84 35.16
N ALA A 39 -3.51 -10.94 35.45
CA ALA A 39 -3.84 -9.60 35.94
C ALA A 39 -4.56 -8.77 34.88
N GLN A 40 -4.16 -8.97 33.63
CA GLN A 40 -4.75 -8.32 32.48
C GLN A 40 -5.95 -9.10 31.93
N ALA A 41 -6.00 -10.43 32.13
CA ALA A 41 -7.11 -11.28 31.75
C ALA A 41 -8.47 -10.70 32.18
N PRO A 42 -9.51 -10.92 31.36
CA PRO A 42 -10.81 -10.34 31.60
C PRO A 42 -11.38 -10.84 32.93
N ASN A 43 -11.78 -9.91 33.79
CA ASN A 43 -12.38 -10.28 35.08
C ASN A 43 -13.83 -10.79 34.88
N LEU A 44 -14.40 -11.42 35.91
CA LEU A 44 -15.75 -12.00 35.82
C LEU A 44 -16.85 -10.95 35.56
N THR A 45 -16.58 -9.68 35.85
CA THR A 45 -17.44 -8.54 35.52
C THR A 45 -17.31 -8.09 34.06
N GLU A 46 -16.12 -8.16 33.47
CA GLU A 46 -15.80 -7.85 32.07
C GLU A 46 -16.30 -8.94 31.11
N LEU A 47 -16.34 -10.21 31.56
CA LEU A 47 -16.96 -11.31 30.80
C LEU A 47 -18.50 -11.32 30.86
N ARG A 48 -19.08 -10.57 31.80
CA ARG A 48 -20.54 -10.43 32.02
C ARG A 48 -21.11 -9.12 31.47
N ASP A 49 -20.25 -8.29 30.90
CA ASP A 49 -20.61 -7.07 30.19
C ASP A 49 -20.93 -7.42 28.72
N ALA A 50 -22.14 -7.09 28.27
CA ALA A 50 -22.64 -7.39 26.93
C ALA A 50 -21.93 -6.57 25.83
N GLU A 51 -21.41 -5.38 26.15
CA GLU A 51 -20.72 -4.50 25.20
C GLU A 51 -19.19 -4.68 25.22
N SER A 52 -18.60 -5.10 26.36
CA SER A 52 -17.15 -5.22 26.57
C SER A 52 -16.58 -6.64 26.56
N GLY A 53 -17.43 -7.65 26.73
CA GLY A 53 -17.05 -9.05 26.91
C GLY A 53 -17.02 -9.87 25.61
N GLY A 54 -16.37 -11.04 25.66
CA GLY A 54 -16.41 -12.03 24.57
C GLY A 54 -15.57 -11.66 23.35
N ASP A 55 -16.21 -11.50 22.19
CA ASP A 55 -15.56 -11.44 20.87
C ASP A 55 -14.67 -10.20 20.63
N LYS A 56 -14.75 -9.19 21.51
CA LYS A 56 -13.97 -7.93 21.48
C LYS A 56 -12.66 -7.98 22.29
N ILE A 57 -12.32 -9.14 22.87
CA ILE A 57 -11.09 -9.34 23.64
C ILE A 57 -10.03 -9.97 22.73
N GLU A 58 -8.89 -9.29 22.58
CA GLU A 58 -7.74 -9.79 21.81
C GLU A 58 -6.50 -9.96 22.67
N PHE A 59 -5.56 -10.78 22.20
CA PHE A 59 -4.28 -10.99 22.85
C PHE A 59 -3.14 -10.54 21.94
N ASN A 60 -2.25 -9.69 22.45
CA ASN A 60 -1.05 -9.31 21.70
C ASN A 60 -0.08 -10.50 21.58
N ALA A 61 1.00 -10.35 20.79
CA ALA A 61 2.03 -11.39 20.60
C ALA A 61 2.70 -11.88 21.91
N GLN A 62 2.50 -11.17 23.03
CA GLN A 62 3.01 -11.49 24.37
C GLN A 62 1.92 -12.06 25.30
N GLY A 63 0.69 -12.27 24.83
CA GLY A 63 -0.40 -12.87 25.59
C GLY A 63 -1.17 -11.90 26.51
N HIS A 64 -1.02 -10.59 26.33
CA HIS A 64 -1.75 -9.58 27.11
C HIS A 64 -3.07 -9.20 26.42
N SER A 65 -4.15 -9.08 27.21
CA SER A 65 -5.44 -8.67 26.69
C SER A 65 -5.41 -7.20 26.24
N ALA A 66 -5.75 -6.92 24.98
CA ALA A 66 -5.89 -5.58 24.43
C ALA A 66 -7.31 -5.40 23.87
N ARG A 67 -7.78 -4.15 23.87
CA ARG A 67 -9.03 -3.74 23.22
C ARG A 67 -8.74 -2.66 22.18
N TYR A 68 -9.46 -2.67 21.07
CA TYR A 68 -9.33 -1.66 20.02
C TYR A 68 -10.51 -0.70 20.11
N ALA A 69 -10.24 0.60 20.05
CA ALA A 69 -11.28 1.62 20.00
C ALA A 69 -11.05 2.62 18.86
N VAL A 70 -12.15 3.13 18.32
CA VAL A 70 -12.17 4.15 17.27
C VAL A 70 -12.65 5.47 17.91
N PRO A 71 -12.03 6.62 17.59
CA PRO A 71 -12.53 7.92 18.01
C PRO A 71 -13.73 8.34 17.17
N GLU A 72 -14.84 8.72 17.81
CA GLU A 72 -16.00 9.33 17.17
C GLU A 72 -15.77 10.83 16.92
N PRO A 73 -16.52 11.46 15.98
CA PRO A 73 -16.40 12.88 15.64
C PRO A 73 -16.60 13.86 16.80
N ASP A 74 -17.17 13.41 17.92
CA ASP A 74 -17.42 14.19 19.13
C ASP A 74 -16.32 14.04 20.21
N GLY A 75 -15.31 13.19 19.96
CA GLY A 75 -14.20 12.92 20.88
C GLY A 75 -14.41 11.76 21.85
N GLU A 76 -15.55 11.05 21.79
CA GLU A 76 -15.76 9.79 22.54
C GLU A 76 -15.11 8.60 21.82
N LEU A 77 -14.80 7.52 22.54
CA LEU A 77 -14.20 6.28 22.00
C LEU A 77 -15.27 5.18 21.91
N THR A 78 -15.20 4.28 20.92
CA THR A 78 -16.09 3.09 20.86
C THR A 78 -15.31 1.80 20.58
N LEU A 79 -15.68 0.70 21.26
CA LEU A 79 -14.98 -0.60 21.21
C LEU A 79 -15.41 -1.47 20.02
N VAL A 80 -14.45 -1.97 19.22
CA VAL A 80 -14.69 -2.69 17.96
C VAL A 80 -14.41 -4.22 18.07
N ARG A 81 -15.07 -5.04 17.24
CA ARG A 81 -14.87 -6.52 17.11
C ARG A 81 -13.77 -6.86 16.09
N THR A 82 -13.05 -7.96 16.29
CA THR A 82 -11.91 -8.37 15.42
C THR A 82 -12.30 -9.09 14.12
N ALA A 83 -13.55 -9.57 13.97
CA ALA A 83 -13.97 -10.21 12.71
C ALA A 83 -13.85 -9.25 11.51
N THR A 84 -13.89 -7.94 11.79
CA THR A 84 -13.72 -6.85 10.80
C THR A 84 -12.25 -6.53 10.49
N LEU A 85 -11.28 -7.25 11.08
CA LEU A 85 -9.91 -6.74 11.26
C LEU A 85 -8.76 -7.58 10.69
N THR A 86 -8.96 -8.75 10.06
CA THR A 86 -7.93 -9.39 9.18
C THR A 86 -8.35 -10.71 8.53
N ARG A 87 -7.98 -10.90 7.25
CA ARG A 87 -7.46 -12.20 6.76
C ARG A 87 -6.35 -11.98 5.72
N ARG A 88 -5.11 -12.34 6.09
CA ARG A 88 -4.01 -12.68 5.16
C ARG A 88 -3.62 -14.13 5.45
N PRO A 89 -3.60 -15.07 4.49
CA PRO A 89 -3.01 -16.39 4.67
C PRO A 89 -1.48 -16.33 4.63
N THR A 90 -0.83 -17.19 5.41
CA THR A 90 0.61 -17.22 5.71
C THR A 90 1.46 -17.86 4.60
N GLY A 91 2.46 -17.14 4.09
CA GLY A 91 3.67 -17.66 3.40
C GLY A 91 4.95 -17.46 4.25
N PRO A 92 6.06 -18.18 3.98
CA PRO A 92 7.18 -18.33 4.90
C PRO A 92 8.03 -17.04 5.05
N LYS A 93 8.33 -16.71 6.31
CA LYS A 93 9.11 -15.52 6.71
C LYS A 93 10.62 -15.79 6.58
N PHE A 94 11.32 -15.02 5.75
CA PHE A 94 12.76 -14.80 5.91
C PHE A 94 13.01 -13.32 6.29
N ASP A 95 13.74 -13.17 7.41
CA ASP A 95 14.41 -12.01 7.99
C ASP A 95 13.75 -10.62 7.83
N LYS A 96 13.15 -10.13 8.92
CA LYS A 96 12.85 -8.69 9.14
C LYS A 96 13.44 -8.19 10.45
N ASP A 97 13.98 -6.97 10.39
CA ASP A 97 14.45 -6.15 11.51
C ASP A 97 13.31 -5.79 12.50
N PRO A 98 13.59 -5.61 13.81
CA PRO A 98 12.55 -5.59 14.85
C PRO A 98 11.88 -4.22 15.14
N PHE A 99 12.06 -3.18 14.32
CA PHE A 99 11.68 -1.79 14.70
C PHE A 99 10.64 -1.10 13.80
N THR A 100 9.81 -1.85 13.09
CA THR A 100 8.69 -1.26 12.33
C THR A 100 7.39 -1.93 12.75
N GLU A 101 6.54 -1.20 13.49
CA GLU A 101 5.13 -1.57 13.65
C GLU A 101 4.43 -1.36 12.31
N GLU A 102 3.83 -2.41 11.74
CA GLU A 102 3.01 -2.33 10.53
C GLU A 102 1.66 -1.67 10.89
N PRO A 103 1.16 -0.68 10.13
CA PRO A 103 -0.18 -0.14 10.32
C PRO A 103 -1.26 -1.17 9.95
N ILE A 104 -2.25 -1.33 10.82
CA ILE A 104 -3.42 -2.21 10.63
C ILE A 104 -4.53 -1.38 10.00
N ALA A 105 -5.04 -1.78 8.83
CA ALA A 105 -6.21 -1.17 8.20
C ALA A 105 -7.51 -1.75 8.80
N ILE A 106 -8.47 -0.89 9.15
CA ILE A 106 -9.81 -1.28 9.63
C ILE A 106 -10.87 -0.64 8.73
N PRO A 107 -11.93 -1.38 8.36
CA PRO A 107 -13.10 -0.82 7.67
C PRO A 107 -14.02 0.03 8.57
N GLU A 108 -14.78 0.95 7.98
CA GLU A 108 -15.53 2.04 8.64
C GLU A 108 -16.91 1.71 9.26
N GLU A 109 -17.49 0.49 9.14
CA GLU A 109 -18.74 0.16 9.83
C GLU A 109 -18.64 -0.94 10.90
N VAL A 110 -19.10 -0.59 12.10
CA VAL A 110 -19.41 -1.51 13.19
C VAL A 110 -20.93 -1.61 13.29
N ASP A 111 -21.48 -2.78 12.99
CA ASP A 111 -22.89 -3.09 13.16
C ASP A 111 -23.40 -2.75 14.57
N VAL A 112 -24.34 -1.82 14.66
CA VAL A 112 -25.18 -1.58 15.83
C VAL A 112 -26.49 -2.33 15.62
N GLU A 113 -26.64 -3.51 16.23
CA GLU A 113 -27.91 -4.24 16.25
C GLU A 113 -29.00 -3.37 16.90
N ARG A 114 -29.91 -2.81 16.09
CA ARG A 114 -31.15 -2.20 16.57
C ARG A 114 -32.20 -3.30 16.72
N GLY A 115 -32.51 -3.66 17.97
CA GLY A 115 -33.49 -4.68 18.31
C GLY A 115 -34.85 -4.47 17.62
N SER A 116 -35.29 -5.50 16.91
CA SER A 116 -36.61 -5.63 16.31
C SER A 116 -37.69 -5.73 17.39
N THR A 117 -38.58 -4.74 17.46
CA THR A 117 -39.88 -4.88 18.14
C THR A 117 -40.86 -5.56 17.20
N ARG A 118 -41.14 -6.81 17.52
CA ARG A 118 -42.11 -7.73 16.92
C ARG A 118 -43.54 -7.18 17.14
N GLU A 119 -44.27 -6.89 16.07
CA GLU A 119 -45.71 -6.66 16.11
C GLU A 119 -46.41 -8.00 16.41
N GLU A 120 -47.14 -8.06 17.53
CA GLU A 120 -48.16 -9.09 17.77
C GLU A 120 -49.54 -8.44 17.87
N THR A 121 -50.40 -8.89 16.97
CA THR A 121 -51.82 -8.59 16.82
C THR A 121 -52.62 -9.16 17.99
N ILE A 122 -53.39 -8.35 18.72
CA ILE A 122 -54.56 -8.82 19.49
C ILE A 122 -55.73 -7.83 19.32
N THR A 123 -56.87 -8.43 18.97
CA THR A 123 -58.20 -7.88 18.72
C THR A 123 -58.98 -7.61 20.02
N GLU A 124 -59.86 -6.60 19.99
CA GLU A 124 -61.18 -6.44 20.68
C GLU A 124 -61.42 -5.09 21.39
N ALA A 125 -62.66 -4.62 21.27
CA ALA A 125 -63.21 -3.28 21.53
C ALA A 125 -64.12 -3.26 22.81
N PRO A 126 -65.03 -2.29 23.05
CA PRO A 126 -64.95 -0.82 23.16
C PRO A 126 -65.58 -0.23 24.46
N GLY A 127 -65.40 1.08 24.70
CA GLY A 127 -66.17 1.93 25.66
C GLY A 127 -65.27 2.55 26.74
N GLU A 128 -65.34 3.82 27.18
CA GLU A 128 -66.36 4.86 27.14
C GLU A 128 -65.70 6.27 27.18
N ARG A 129 -66.53 7.30 26.98
CA ARG A 129 -66.25 8.74 26.82
C ARG A 129 -65.78 9.41 28.12
N HIS A 130 -65.01 10.50 28.03
CA HIS A 130 -65.40 11.84 28.52
C HIS A 130 -64.36 12.96 28.22
N HIS A 131 -64.90 14.04 27.64
CA HIS A 131 -64.56 15.49 27.62
C HIS A 131 -63.13 16.06 27.50
N HIS A 132 -62.92 16.70 26.35
CA HIS A 132 -62.45 18.08 26.11
C HIS A 132 -61.62 18.82 27.19
N HIS A 133 -60.39 19.17 26.82
CA HIS A 133 -59.90 20.56 26.92
C HIS A 133 -58.93 20.86 25.78
N PHE A 134 -59.23 21.94 25.05
CA PHE A 134 -58.43 22.50 23.97
C PHE A 134 -57.73 23.75 24.50
N HIS A 135 -56.38 23.77 24.52
CA HIS A 135 -55.55 24.97 24.53
C HIS A 135 -54.11 24.61 24.07
N PRO A 136 -53.33 25.58 23.57
CA PRO A 136 -52.72 25.52 22.25
C PRO A 136 -51.22 25.13 22.25
N ARG A 137 -50.75 24.76 21.06
CA ARG A 137 -49.35 24.64 20.61
C ARG A 137 -48.31 25.31 21.52
N GLU A 138 -47.56 24.50 22.26
CA GLU A 138 -46.22 24.83 22.72
C GLU A 138 -45.18 23.93 22.05
N LYS A 139 -44.11 24.59 21.60
CA LYS A 139 -42.95 24.03 20.90
C LYS A 139 -42.37 22.82 21.64
N HIS A 140 -42.32 21.67 20.98
CA HIS A 140 -41.37 20.61 21.34
C HIS A 140 -39.95 21.12 21.07
N ARG A 141 -39.36 21.74 22.10
CA ARG A 141 -37.92 21.84 22.27
C ARG A 141 -37.44 20.42 22.56
N GLN A 142 -36.87 19.76 21.55
CA GLN A 142 -36.10 18.52 21.76
C GLN A 142 -35.03 18.83 22.80
N ARG A 143 -35.25 18.30 24.00
CA ARG A 143 -34.27 18.24 25.06
C ARG A 143 -33.20 17.27 24.54
N LEU A 144 -32.04 17.80 24.20
CA LEU A 144 -30.81 17.01 24.03
C LEU A 144 -30.60 16.24 25.33
N GLU A 145 -31.02 14.97 25.35
CA GLU A 145 -30.53 14.04 26.35
C GLU A 145 -29.05 13.81 26.07
N ARG A 146 -28.22 14.19 27.04
CA ARG A 146 -26.78 13.93 27.03
C ARG A 146 -26.59 12.41 26.89
N ARG A 147 -26.02 11.94 25.77
CA ARG A 147 -25.59 10.55 25.60
C ARG A 147 -24.54 10.21 26.65
N GLN A 148 -24.67 9.02 27.25
CA GLN A 148 -23.79 8.54 28.31
C GLN A 148 -22.42 8.11 27.75
N SER A 149 -21.35 8.51 28.43
CA SER A 149 -19.97 8.15 28.05
C SER A 149 -19.70 6.64 28.19
N LEU A 150 -18.69 6.10 27.49
CA LEU A 150 -18.25 4.69 27.64
C LEU A 150 -18.06 4.26 29.11
N TYR A 151 -17.61 5.19 29.96
CA TYR A 151 -17.44 4.98 31.39
C TYR A 151 -18.78 4.90 32.16
N GLU A 152 -19.78 5.68 31.76
CA GLU A 152 -21.14 5.63 32.31
C GLU A 152 -21.88 4.34 31.88
N LYS A 153 -21.65 3.86 30.64
CA LYS A 153 -22.18 2.58 30.15
C LYS A 153 -21.59 1.36 30.87
N HIS A 154 -20.27 1.36 31.11
CA HIS A 154 -19.57 0.28 31.85
C HIS A 154 -19.98 0.19 33.34
N LYS A 155 -20.72 1.18 33.85
CA LYS A 155 -21.27 1.23 35.22
C LYS A 155 -22.76 0.90 35.29
N ALA A 156 -23.43 0.73 34.15
CA ALA A 156 -24.84 0.37 34.08
C ALA A 156 -25.05 -1.10 34.48
N ASP A 157 -26.10 -1.38 35.26
CA ASP A 157 -26.25 -2.59 36.07
C ASP A 157 -26.98 -3.76 35.36
N GLU A 158 -26.86 -3.91 34.03
CA GLU A 158 -27.40 -5.09 33.32
C GLU A 158 -26.31 -6.15 33.11
N LYS A 159 -26.41 -7.26 33.84
CA LYS A 159 -25.41 -8.36 33.83
C LYS A 159 -25.95 -9.58 33.10
N GLU A 160 -25.21 -10.07 32.09
CA GLU A 160 -25.49 -11.28 31.34
C GLU A 160 -25.60 -12.55 32.22
N LYS A 161 -26.35 -13.56 31.73
CA LYS A 161 -26.56 -14.87 32.38
C LYS A 161 -25.27 -15.71 32.36
N TRP A 162 -25.13 -16.68 33.27
CA TRP A 162 -23.90 -17.48 33.44
C TRP A 162 -23.51 -18.36 32.23
N GLY A 163 -24.45 -18.73 31.36
CA GLY A 163 -24.18 -19.56 30.18
C GLY A 163 -23.27 -18.89 29.14
N PRO A 164 -23.66 -17.72 28.60
CA PRO A 164 -22.84 -16.93 27.68
C PRO A 164 -21.43 -16.60 28.21
N THR A 165 -21.30 -16.35 29.52
CA THR A 165 -20.01 -16.04 30.17
C THR A 165 -18.98 -17.17 30.04
N ILE A 166 -19.42 -18.43 30.15
CA ILE A 166 -18.52 -19.59 30.02
C ILE A 166 -18.06 -19.77 28.56
N VAL A 167 -18.97 -19.58 27.60
CA VAL A 167 -18.67 -19.63 26.16
C VAL A 167 -17.68 -18.53 25.77
N ASN A 168 -17.87 -17.31 26.28
CA ASN A 168 -16.96 -16.19 26.05
C ASN A 168 -15.56 -16.43 26.64
N GLY A 169 -15.48 -17.07 27.81
CA GLY A 169 -14.20 -17.50 28.39
C GLY A 169 -13.47 -18.55 27.56
N LEU A 170 -14.20 -19.54 27.03
CA LEU A 170 -13.65 -20.57 26.12
C LEU A 170 -13.15 -19.97 24.79
N LYS A 171 -13.90 -19.04 24.20
CA LYS A 171 -13.50 -18.34 22.98
C LYS A 171 -12.22 -17.52 23.19
N ALA A 172 -12.12 -16.77 24.29
CA ALA A 172 -10.92 -16.00 24.62
C ALA A 172 -9.69 -16.92 24.80
N PHE A 173 -9.85 -18.05 25.49
CA PHE A 173 -8.79 -19.04 25.62
C PHE A 173 -8.36 -19.63 24.26
N TRP A 174 -9.30 -19.94 23.38
CA TRP A 174 -9.00 -20.47 22.05
C TRP A 174 -8.23 -19.48 21.19
N LYS A 175 -8.60 -18.19 21.22
CA LYS A 175 -7.84 -17.12 20.56
C LYS A 175 -6.40 -17.02 21.11
N PHE A 176 -6.23 -17.09 22.43
CA PHE A 176 -4.90 -17.12 23.05
C PHE A 176 -4.07 -18.34 22.60
N PHE A 177 -4.68 -19.53 22.58
CA PHE A 177 -4.00 -20.77 22.18
C PHE A 177 -3.51 -20.77 20.73
N LEU A 178 -4.22 -20.09 19.82
CA LEU A 178 -3.83 -19.97 18.41
C LEU A 178 -2.65 -19.01 18.17
N THR A 179 -2.25 -18.20 19.15
CA THR A 179 -1.04 -17.37 19.03
C THR A 179 0.22 -18.23 19.15
N PRO A 180 1.32 -17.98 18.40
CA PRO A 180 2.53 -18.79 18.48
C PRO A 180 3.13 -18.88 19.88
N SER A 181 3.10 -17.77 20.64
CA SER A 181 3.56 -17.72 22.03
C SER A 181 2.57 -18.39 22.99
N GLY A 182 1.26 -18.16 22.83
CA GLY A 182 0.22 -18.80 23.65
C GLY A 182 0.16 -20.32 23.47
N PHE A 183 0.35 -20.83 22.25
CA PHE A 183 0.49 -22.26 21.97
C PHE A 183 1.66 -22.87 22.75
N LEU A 184 2.86 -22.28 22.64
CA LEU A 184 4.06 -22.76 23.33
C LEU A 184 3.93 -22.68 24.85
N ILE A 185 3.33 -21.62 25.38
CA ILE A 185 3.07 -21.45 26.81
C ILE A 185 2.08 -22.51 27.31
N THR A 186 0.98 -22.74 26.58
CA THR A 186 -0.01 -23.76 26.92
C THR A 186 0.58 -25.17 26.86
N LEU A 187 1.35 -25.49 25.81
CA LEU A 187 2.02 -26.78 25.69
C LEU A 187 3.03 -27.00 26.84
N TYR A 188 3.84 -26.00 27.14
CA TYR A 188 4.81 -26.05 28.24
C TYR A 188 4.10 -26.19 29.60
N GLY A 189 3.03 -25.43 29.84
CA GLY A 189 2.21 -25.51 31.05
C GLY A 189 1.53 -26.87 31.23
N LEU A 190 0.95 -27.42 30.17
CA LEU A 190 0.36 -28.77 30.18
C LEU A 190 1.40 -29.85 30.51
N ASN A 191 2.63 -29.72 29.98
CA ASN A 191 3.71 -30.64 30.33
C ASN A 191 4.08 -30.56 31.81
N ILE A 192 4.24 -29.35 32.37
CA ILE A 192 4.51 -29.19 33.81
C ILE A 192 3.40 -29.81 34.65
N VAL A 193 2.13 -29.57 34.30
CA VAL A 193 0.99 -30.12 35.04
C VAL A 193 0.94 -31.64 34.91
N ALA A 194 1.15 -32.21 33.72
CA ALA A 194 1.09 -33.65 33.49
C ALA A 194 2.20 -34.40 34.27
N TRP A 195 3.46 -34.00 34.08
CA TRP A 195 4.60 -34.63 34.76
C TRP A 195 4.62 -34.32 36.26
N GLY A 196 4.18 -33.13 36.66
CA GLY A 196 4.02 -32.74 38.07
C GLY A 196 2.91 -33.53 38.78
N ALA A 197 1.76 -33.71 38.14
CA ALA A 197 0.66 -34.51 38.68
C ALA A 197 1.04 -36.00 38.76
N MET A 198 1.74 -36.53 37.75
CA MET A 198 2.26 -37.89 37.76
C MET A 198 3.24 -38.11 38.92
N LEU A 199 4.21 -37.21 39.10
CA LEU A 199 5.14 -37.25 40.24
C LEU A 199 4.37 -37.19 41.58
N PHE A 200 3.37 -36.32 41.70
CA PHE A 200 2.54 -36.22 42.89
C PHE A 200 1.79 -37.52 43.20
N PHE A 201 1.15 -38.15 42.22
CA PHE A 201 0.46 -39.43 42.40
C PHE A 201 1.40 -40.59 42.75
N LEU A 202 2.61 -40.60 42.19
CA LEU A 202 3.65 -41.58 42.55
C LEU A 202 4.16 -41.38 43.98
N LEU A 203 4.28 -40.14 44.45
CA LEU A 203 4.64 -39.82 45.84
C LEU A 203 3.54 -40.25 46.82
N LEU A 204 2.26 -40.05 46.47
CA LEU A 204 1.10 -40.48 47.26
C LEU A 204 0.80 -41.99 47.20
N ASN A 205 1.60 -42.75 46.46
CA ASN A 205 1.45 -44.21 46.32
C ASN A 205 0.11 -44.66 45.70
N VAL A 206 -0.44 -43.86 44.77
CA VAL A 206 -1.77 -44.05 44.17
C VAL A 206 -1.80 -45.17 43.13
N ALA A 207 -0.64 -45.68 42.68
CA ALA A 207 -0.52 -46.76 41.69
C ALA A 207 0.15 -48.03 42.25
N PRO A 208 -0.60 -48.92 42.95
CA PRO A 208 -0.06 -50.14 43.56
C PRO A 208 0.62 -51.11 42.59
N ALA A 209 0.19 -51.13 41.33
CA ALA A 209 0.75 -51.99 40.27
C ALA A 209 2.23 -51.68 39.94
N MET A 210 2.75 -50.52 40.35
CA MET A 210 4.14 -50.11 40.10
C MET A 210 5.10 -50.46 41.26
N ASN A 211 4.59 -51.11 42.32
CA ASN A 211 5.30 -51.40 43.57
C ASN A 211 5.92 -52.80 43.66
N HIS A 212 6.28 -53.41 42.52
CA HIS A 212 6.98 -54.70 42.49
C HIS A 212 8.49 -54.49 42.29
N PRO A 213 9.40 -55.12 43.08
CA PRO A 213 9.16 -56.07 44.18
C PRO A 213 8.70 -55.44 45.52
N SER A 214 9.00 -54.17 45.77
CA SER A 214 8.41 -53.37 46.87
C SER A 214 8.41 -51.88 46.52
N ALA A 215 7.55 -51.08 47.16
CA ALA A 215 7.44 -49.63 46.88
C ALA A 215 8.72 -48.82 47.13
N ASN A 216 9.65 -49.39 47.92
CA ASN A 216 10.92 -48.78 48.30
C ASN A 216 12.13 -49.44 47.61
N ASP A 217 11.93 -50.45 46.76
CA ASP A 217 13.01 -51.12 46.04
C ASP A 217 13.62 -50.19 44.98
N ASN A 218 14.95 -50.11 44.93
CA ASN A 218 15.70 -49.30 43.96
C ASN A 218 15.45 -49.68 42.50
N ASN A 219 14.95 -50.89 42.23
CA ASN A 219 14.59 -51.37 40.89
C ASN A 219 13.08 -51.36 40.61
N SER A 220 12.25 -50.93 41.57
CA SER A 220 10.81 -50.80 41.37
C SER A 220 10.47 -49.85 40.22
N ALA A 221 9.38 -50.15 39.50
CA ALA A 221 8.88 -49.28 38.44
C ALA A 221 8.57 -47.88 38.99
N ARG A 222 8.03 -47.79 40.20
CA ARG A 222 7.76 -46.52 40.90
C ARG A 222 9.01 -45.63 41.05
N LYS A 223 10.12 -46.13 41.60
CA LYS A 223 11.34 -45.31 41.76
C LYS A 223 11.95 -44.90 40.41
N LYS A 224 11.85 -45.75 39.38
CA LYS A 224 12.30 -45.42 38.03
C LYS A 224 11.49 -44.27 37.44
N TRP A 225 10.16 -44.31 37.57
CA TRP A 225 9.29 -43.23 37.09
C TRP A 225 9.42 -41.94 37.89
N ILE A 226 9.59 -42.00 39.22
CA ILE A 226 9.91 -40.82 40.03
C ILE A 226 11.17 -40.12 39.53
N GLU A 227 12.22 -40.88 39.17
CA GLU A 227 13.45 -40.30 38.61
C GLU A 227 13.22 -39.72 37.21
N ILE A 228 12.47 -40.41 36.34
CA ILE A 228 12.11 -39.92 34.99
C ILE A 228 11.34 -38.59 35.10
N ASP A 229 10.28 -38.54 35.90
CA ASP A 229 9.45 -37.35 36.09
C ASP A 229 10.27 -36.21 36.69
N SER A 230 11.14 -36.50 37.66
CA SER A 230 12.03 -35.51 38.28
C SER A 230 13.04 -34.94 37.27
N GLN A 231 13.59 -35.77 36.38
CA GLN A 231 14.50 -35.30 35.32
C GLN A 231 13.78 -34.47 34.26
N ILE A 232 12.56 -34.86 33.87
CA ILE A 232 11.74 -34.11 32.92
C ILE A 232 11.35 -32.75 33.50
N LEU A 233 10.86 -32.71 34.74
CA LEU A 233 10.54 -31.45 35.42
C LEU A 233 11.78 -30.57 35.63
N ASN A 234 12.92 -31.17 36.00
CA ASN A 234 14.19 -30.45 36.09
C ASN A 234 14.59 -29.86 34.73
N ALA A 235 14.46 -30.60 33.62
CA ALA A 235 14.74 -30.10 32.29
C ALA A 235 13.83 -28.92 31.91
N LEU A 236 12.52 -29.04 32.14
CA LEU A 236 11.55 -27.96 31.90
C LEU A 236 11.92 -26.70 32.71
N PHE A 237 12.28 -26.84 33.98
CA PHE A 237 12.70 -25.71 34.80
C PHE A 237 14.08 -25.15 34.44
N CYS A 238 15.08 -25.98 34.11
CA CYS A 238 16.40 -25.50 33.67
C CYS A 238 16.25 -24.74 32.31
N VAL A 239 15.30 -25.09 31.42
CA VAL A 239 15.00 -24.33 30.17
C VAL A 239 14.58 -22.89 30.47
N THR A 240 13.69 -22.67 31.43
CA THR A 240 13.27 -21.29 31.79
C THR A 240 14.25 -20.59 32.72
N GLY A 241 14.93 -21.33 33.61
CA GLY A 241 15.90 -20.81 34.55
C GLY A 241 17.20 -20.33 33.90
N PHE A 242 17.81 -21.14 33.03
CA PHE A 242 19.03 -20.80 32.29
C PHE A 242 18.74 -20.11 30.98
N GLY A 243 17.70 -20.53 30.25
CA GLY A 243 17.33 -19.93 28.98
C GLY A 243 16.98 -18.45 29.11
N LEU A 244 16.45 -18.00 30.26
CA LEU A 244 16.13 -16.58 30.50
C LEU A 244 17.16 -15.86 31.38
N ALA A 245 18.24 -16.54 31.80
CA ALA A 245 19.24 -15.98 32.70
C ALA A 245 19.89 -14.69 32.17
N PRO A 246 20.33 -14.58 30.88
CA PRO A 246 20.94 -13.35 30.38
C PRO A 246 20.06 -12.12 30.57
N TRP A 247 18.75 -12.26 30.34
CA TRP A 247 17.78 -11.17 30.49
C TRP A 247 17.48 -10.85 31.95
N ARG A 248 17.37 -11.86 32.83
CA ARG A 248 17.20 -11.66 34.28
C ARG A 248 18.37 -10.86 34.88
N PHE A 249 19.61 -11.19 34.51
CA PHE A 249 20.79 -10.46 34.98
C PHE A 249 20.94 -9.09 34.33
N ARG A 250 20.58 -8.93 33.06
CA ARG A 250 20.50 -7.62 32.38
C ARG A 250 19.53 -6.68 33.09
N ASP A 251 18.36 -7.17 33.48
CA ASP A 251 17.33 -6.35 34.11
C ASP A 251 17.69 -6.03 35.56
N TRP A 252 18.35 -6.95 36.26
CA TRP A 252 18.99 -6.68 37.56
C TRP A 252 20.09 -5.60 37.44
N TYR A 253 20.93 -5.66 36.41
CA TYR A 253 21.94 -4.64 36.14
C TYR A 253 21.30 -3.28 35.83
N ARG A 254 20.28 -3.23 34.95
CA ARG A 254 19.53 -2.01 34.65
C ARG A 254 18.88 -1.45 35.91
N TYR A 255 18.26 -2.29 36.75
CA TYR A 255 17.61 -1.86 37.99
C TYR A 255 18.62 -1.25 38.95
N THR A 256 19.75 -1.91 39.14
CA THR A 256 20.86 -1.43 39.98
C THR A 256 21.33 -0.07 39.49
N ARG A 257 21.60 0.08 38.19
CA ARG A 257 22.01 1.34 37.58
C ARG A 257 20.97 2.45 37.71
N SER A 258 19.68 2.12 37.54
CA SER A 258 18.60 3.11 37.69
C SER A 258 18.37 3.55 39.12
N VAL A 259 18.56 2.67 40.12
CA VAL A 259 18.35 2.99 41.54
C VAL A 259 19.56 3.73 42.13
N TYR A 260 20.78 3.28 41.84
CA TYR A 260 21.99 3.86 42.43
C TYR A 260 22.51 5.08 41.66
N TRP A 261 22.37 5.12 40.33
CA TRP A 261 22.90 6.20 39.49
C TRP A 261 21.81 7.06 38.82
N LYS A 262 20.52 6.86 39.15
CA LYS A 262 19.38 7.58 38.56
C LYS A 262 19.40 7.64 37.03
N ASP A 263 19.81 6.54 36.41
CA ASP A 263 19.91 6.46 34.96
C ASP A 263 18.52 6.42 34.30
N VAL A 264 18.15 7.52 33.66
CA VAL A 264 16.84 7.71 33.03
C VAL A 264 16.62 6.72 31.87
N PRO A 265 17.54 6.53 30.90
CA PRO A 265 17.38 5.53 29.84
C PRO A 265 17.17 4.10 30.34
N ALA A 266 17.89 3.69 31.40
CA ALA A 266 17.73 2.36 31.98
C ALA A 266 16.38 2.19 32.67
N MET A 267 15.90 3.22 33.39
CA MET A 267 14.57 3.20 34.02
C MET A 267 13.44 3.18 33.00
N GLN A 268 13.56 3.94 31.91
CA GLN A 268 12.58 3.93 30.82
C GLN A 268 12.47 2.55 30.16
N LYS A 269 13.61 1.89 29.89
CA LYS A 269 13.61 0.51 29.36
C LYS A 269 12.95 -0.50 30.30
N LEU A 270 13.17 -0.38 31.61
CA LEU A 270 12.51 -1.23 32.61
C LEU A 270 11.01 -0.94 32.73
N ALA A 271 10.63 0.34 32.61
CA ALA A 271 9.25 0.78 32.64
C ALA A 271 8.45 0.27 31.43
N GLU A 272 9.03 0.36 30.23
CA GLU A 272 8.41 -0.17 29.02
C GLU A 272 8.23 -1.69 29.11
N GLN A 273 9.25 -2.41 29.59
CA GLN A 273 9.19 -3.86 29.76
C GLN A 273 8.12 -4.31 30.78
N ASN A 274 7.90 -3.51 31.84
CA ASN A 274 6.94 -3.82 32.91
C ASN A 274 5.69 -2.95 32.86
N LYS A 275 5.37 -2.36 31.70
CA LYS A 275 4.26 -1.41 31.54
C LYS A 275 2.89 -1.98 31.92
N ALA A 276 2.75 -3.30 31.94
CA ALA A 276 1.52 -3.97 32.38
C ALA A 276 1.15 -3.66 33.86
N TRP A 277 2.13 -3.36 34.72
CA TRP A 277 1.90 -3.20 36.16
C TRP A 277 2.76 -2.15 36.85
N PHE A 278 3.83 -1.65 36.21
CA PHE A 278 4.77 -0.72 36.80
C PHE A 278 4.66 0.67 36.16
N ARG A 279 4.64 1.73 36.98
CA ARG A 279 4.69 3.14 36.58
C ARG A 279 5.96 3.78 37.15
N PRO A 280 6.83 4.40 36.32
CA PRO A 280 8.09 4.94 36.78
C PRO A 280 7.91 6.18 37.67
N PRO A 281 8.91 6.52 38.51
CA PRO A 281 8.92 7.75 39.32
C PRO A 281 9.07 9.01 38.45
N ALA A 282 8.62 10.16 38.97
CA ALA A 282 8.58 11.43 38.25
C ALA A 282 9.92 11.84 37.60
N TRP A 283 11.04 11.62 38.29
CA TRP A 283 12.39 11.94 37.78
C TRP A 283 12.76 11.20 36.49
N ALA A 284 12.12 10.07 36.19
CA ALA A 284 12.35 9.32 34.95
C ALA A 284 11.40 9.73 33.81
N THR A 285 10.43 10.62 34.09
CA THR A 285 9.35 11.02 33.18
C THR A 285 9.53 12.46 32.67
N GLU A 286 10.25 13.32 33.39
CA GLU A 286 10.37 14.77 33.13
C GLU A 286 11.43 15.18 32.07
N SER A 287 12.20 14.26 31.48
CA SER A 287 13.34 14.61 30.61
C SER A 287 13.04 14.67 29.10
N ASN A 288 11.78 14.89 28.70
CA ASN A 288 11.44 15.26 27.32
C ASN A 288 11.20 16.78 27.26
N PRO A 289 12.16 17.59 26.80
CA PRO A 289 11.83 18.92 26.33
C PRO A 289 11.12 18.77 24.98
N SER A 290 9.78 18.83 24.98
CA SER A 290 9.04 19.08 23.74
C SER A 290 9.45 20.46 23.20
N PRO A 291 9.73 20.62 21.90
CA PRO A 291 9.92 21.94 21.32
C PRO A 291 8.59 22.69 21.41
N ALA A 292 8.55 23.69 22.29
CA ALA A 292 7.46 24.63 22.39
C ALA A 292 7.45 25.51 21.13
N ASN A 293 6.68 25.09 20.11
CA ASN A 293 6.00 25.91 19.10
C ASN A 293 5.29 25.02 18.07
N SER A 294 4.43 24.12 18.54
CA SER A 294 3.45 23.40 17.71
C SER A 294 2.07 23.59 18.34
N THR A 295 1.24 24.44 17.73
CA THR A 295 -0.18 24.64 18.04
C THR A 295 -1.05 23.46 17.60
N THR A 296 -0.60 22.24 17.88
CA THR A 296 -1.35 21.01 17.66
C THR A 296 -1.35 20.27 18.98
N GLU A 297 -2.38 20.50 19.79
CA GLU A 297 -2.68 19.64 20.94
C GLU A 297 -3.04 18.25 20.40
N LEU A 298 -2.03 17.38 20.29
CA LEU A 298 -2.27 15.94 20.26
C LEU A 298 -2.92 15.56 21.60
N PRO A 299 -4.04 14.82 21.61
CA PRO A 299 -4.69 14.46 22.87
C PRO A 299 -3.72 13.64 23.73
N ARG A 300 -3.56 14.07 24.99
CA ARG A 300 -2.85 13.35 26.06
C ARG A 300 -3.26 11.88 26.04
N SER A 301 -2.29 10.97 26.22
CA SER A 301 -2.48 9.52 26.28
C SER A 301 -3.82 9.12 26.93
N THR A 302 -4.76 8.63 26.13
CA THR A 302 -6.12 8.29 26.59
C THR A 302 -6.11 6.92 27.27
N THR A 303 -6.02 6.90 28.60
CA THR A 303 -6.43 5.72 29.39
C THR A 303 -7.96 5.57 29.29
N PHE A 304 -8.48 4.35 29.44
CA PHE A 304 -9.92 4.07 29.31
C PHE A 304 -10.78 4.90 30.28
N THR A 305 -10.21 5.29 31.42
CA THR A 305 -10.86 6.13 32.45
C THR A 305 -10.46 7.62 32.38
N GLY A 306 -9.51 7.99 31.51
CA GLY A 306 -8.89 9.31 31.50
C GLY A 306 -7.95 9.60 32.69
N GLU A 307 -7.80 8.68 33.65
CA GLU A 307 -6.91 8.80 34.81
C GLU A 307 -5.65 7.93 34.66
N LYS A 308 -4.50 8.38 35.19
CA LYS A 308 -3.22 7.65 35.20
C LYS A 308 -2.88 7.16 36.61
N ALA A 309 -2.43 5.91 36.75
CA ALA A 309 -2.07 5.34 38.04
C ALA A 309 -0.82 6.05 38.63
N PRO A 310 -0.78 6.24 39.96
CA PRO A 310 0.36 6.87 40.61
C PRO A 310 1.64 6.03 40.46
N PRO A 311 2.85 6.64 40.54
CA PRO A 311 4.11 5.93 40.43
C PRO A 311 4.22 4.72 41.36
N THR A 312 4.66 3.58 40.83
CA THR A 312 4.84 2.36 41.62
C THR A 312 6.11 2.47 42.47
N PRO A 313 6.07 2.09 43.77
CA PRO A 313 7.27 2.06 44.60
C PRO A 313 8.36 1.15 44.01
N LEU A 314 9.58 1.68 43.87
CA LEU A 314 10.72 1.01 43.22
C LEU A 314 11.13 -0.31 43.86
N TRP A 315 10.83 -0.52 45.14
CA TRP A 315 11.14 -1.77 45.84
C TRP A 315 10.33 -2.95 45.28
N LYS A 316 9.12 -2.71 44.74
CA LYS A 316 8.29 -3.77 44.14
C LYS A 316 8.88 -4.28 42.84
N LEU A 317 9.39 -3.36 42.01
CA LEU A 317 10.16 -3.71 40.81
C LEU A 317 11.43 -4.47 41.17
N GLY A 318 12.17 -3.99 42.17
CA GLY A 318 13.34 -4.68 42.70
C GLY A 318 12.99 -6.10 43.16
N PHE A 319 11.97 -6.26 44.00
CA PHE A 319 11.52 -7.54 44.53
C PHE A 319 11.25 -8.56 43.41
N THR A 320 10.50 -8.20 42.38
CA THR A 320 10.21 -9.07 41.25
C THR A 320 11.48 -9.50 40.51
N ILE A 321 12.41 -8.56 40.26
CA ILE A 321 13.68 -8.84 39.58
C ILE A 321 14.58 -9.75 40.44
N TYR A 322 14.71 -9.46 41.74
CA TYR A 322 15.51 -10.28 42.67
C TYR A 322 14.96 -11.70 42.81
N MET A 323 13.64 -11.87 42.87
CA MET A 323 13.00 -13.20 42.92
C MET A 323 13.25 -14.01 41.65
N MET A 324 13.28 -13.38 40.48
CA MET A 324 13.61 -14.04 39.21
C MET A 324 15.09 -14.45 39.13
N VAL A 325 16.00 -13.60 39.59
CA VAL A 325 17.42 -13.94 39.69
C VAL A 325 17.63 -15.08 40.69
N LEU A 326 16.98 -15.03 41.86
CA LEU A 326 17.03 -16.10 42.86
C LEU A 326 16.48 -17.42 42.31
N ASN A 327 15.42 -17.38 41.49
CA ASN A 327 14.92 -18.55 40.78
C ASN A 327 16.01 -19.19 39.89
N THR A 328 16.76 -18.41 39.11
CA THR A 328 17.87 -18.93 38.29
C THR A 328 18.97 -19.57 39.15
N PHE A 329 19.32 -18.96 40.28
CA PHE A 329 20.29 -19.56 41.21
C PHE A 329 19.81 -20.88 41.81
N LEU A 330 18.55 -20.96 42.23
CA LEU A 330 17.96 -22.18 42.78
C LEU A 330 17.91 -23.31 41.73
N GLN A 331 17.66 -22.98 40.46
CA GLN A 331 17.76 -23.95 39.38
C GLN A 331 19.19 -24.46 39.19
N ALA A 332 20.20 -23.60 39.27
CA ALA A 332 21.60 -24.05 39.21
C ALA A 332 21.95 -25.06 40.31
N VAL A 333 21.45 -24.82 41.52
CA VAL A 333 21.63 -25.74 42.65
C VAL A 333 20.87 -27.06 42.42
N LEU A 334 19.64 -27.00 41.90
CA LEU A 334 18.88 -28.21 41.54
C LEU A 334 19.58 -29.03 40.46
N CYS A 335 20.02 -28.40 39.35
CA CYS A 335 20.69 -29.11 38.26
C CYS A 335 22.03 -29.73 38.78
N TYR A 336 22.73 -29.12 39.76
CA TYR A 336 23.90 -29.73 40.44
C TYR A 336 23.54 -31.03 41.19
N PHE A 337 22.47 -31.06 41.99
CA PHE A 337 22.05 -32.29 42.68
C PHE A 337 21.51 -33.35 41.73
N MET A 338 20.86 -32.94 40.65
CA MET A 338 20.28 -33.85 39.65
C MET A 338 21.36 -34.52 38.80
N TRP A 339 22.36 -33.76 38.34
CA TRP A 339 23.41 -34.26 37.43
C TRP A 339 24.69 -34.72 38.14
N GLY A 340 24.96 -34.22 39.35
CA GLY A 340 26.15 -34.58 40.13
C GLY A 340 26.01 -35.88 40.94
N TYR A 341 24.79 -36.36 41.15
CA TYR A 341 24.51 -37.56 41.94
C TYR A 341 23.70 -38.58 41.13
N ASN A 342 24.02 -39.87 41.33
CA ASN A 342 23.19 -40.95 40.82
C ASN A 342 21.87 -41.04 41.59
N ARG A 343 20.84 -41.61 40.96
CA ARG A 343 19.48 -41.76 41.55
C ARG A 343 19.43 -42.48 42.92
N ILE A 344 20.50 -43.20 43.27
CA ILE A 344 20.61 -43.97 44.52
C ILE A 344 21.29 -43.14 45.61
N ASP A 345 22.30 -42.34 45.25
CA ASP A 345 23.15 -41.60 46.19
C ASP A 345 22.69 -40.15 46.39
N ARG A 346 21.62 -39.72 45.71
CA ARG A 346 21.06 -38.37 45.83
C ARG A 346 20.31 -38.20 47.16
N PRO A 347 20.57 -37.13 47.93
CA PRO A 347 19.79 -36.84 49.14
C PRO A 347 18.30 -36.71 48.83
N SER A 348 17.47 -37.50 49.52
CA SER A 348 16.02 -37.60 49.23
C SER A 348 15.24 -36.29 49.41
N TRP A 349 15.74 -35.38 50.25
CA TRP A 349 15.13 -34.06 50.48
C TRP A 349 15.48 -33.04 49.40
N ALA A 350 16.66 -33.15 48.77
CA ALA A 350 17.25 -32.08 47.97
C ALA A 350 16.38 -31.73 46.74
N THR A 351 15.98 -32.72 45.95
CA THR A 351 15.18 -32.50 44.73
C THR A 351 13.86 -31.81 45.03
N GLY A 352 13.11 -32.30 46.04
CA GLY A 352 11.82 -31.71 46.41
C GLY A 352 11.95 -30.28 46.96
N THR A 353 12.96 -30.02 47.80
CA THR A 353 13.19 -28.70 48.39
C THR A 353 13.50 -27.64 47.32
N PHE A 354 14.42 -27.92 46.40
CA PHE A 354 14.82 -26.92 45.40
C PHE A 354 13.77 -26.73 44.30
N ILE A 355 13.01 -27.76 43.94
CA ILE A 355 11.82 -27.61 43.10
C ILE A 355 10.81 -26.69 43.80
N GLY A 356 10.49 -26.95 45.08
CA GLY A 356 9.55 -26.14 45.86
C GLY A 356 9.99 -24.68 46.00
N LEU A 357 11.25 -24.43 46.34
CA LEU A 357 11.81 -23.08 46.45
C LEU A 357 11.84 -22.36 45.09
N GLY A 358 12.23 -23.05 44.02
CA GLY A 358 12.22 -22.50 42.66
C GLY A 358 10.81 -22.09 42.23
N CYS A 359 9.82 -22.97 42.38
CA CYS A 359 8.42 -22.64 42.10
C CYS A 359 7.93 -21.49 42.99
N GLY A 360 8.30 -21.47 44.27
CA GLY A 360 7.91 -20.44 45.23
C GLY A 360 8.39 -19.03 44.85
N THR A 361 9.65 -18.87 44.45
CA THR A 361 10.17 -17.55 44.04
C THR A 361 9.52 -17.04 42.76
N GLY A 362 9.25 -17.92 41.80
CA GLY A 362 8.49 -17.59 40.59
C GLY A 362 7.06 -17.15 40.90
N LEU A 363 6.38 -17.86 41.80
CA LEU A 363 5.01 -17.56 42.24
C LEU A 363 4.94 -16.22 42.97
N LEU A 364 5.88 -15.91 43.87
CA LEU A 364 5.91 -14.64 44.61
C LEU A 364 6.10 -13.43 43.67
N ALA A 365 6.98 -13.55 42.68
CA ALA A 365 7.16 -12.53 41.66
C ALA A 365 5.89 -12.33 40.81
N GLY A 366 5.24 -13.44 40.42
CA GLY A 366 3.96 -13.41 39.70
C GLY A 366 2.82 -12.76 40.50
N LEU A 367 2.70 -13.08 41.79
CA LEU A 367 1.72 -12.47 42.68
C LEU A 367 1.92 -10.96 42.85
N MET A 368 3.18 -10.51 42.95
CA MET A 368 3.50 -9.09 43.03
C MET A 368 3.06 -8.33 41.77
N SER A 369 3.46 -8.83 40.59
CA SER A 369 3.05 -8.25 39.30
C SER A 369 1.53 -8.34 39.11
N TRP A 370 0.89 -9.39 39.60
CA TRP A 370 -0.56 -9.55 39.53
C TRP A 370 -1.32 -8.52 40.37
N TRP A 371 -0.90 -8.32 41.62
CA TRP A 371 -1.59 -7.41 42.52
C TRP A 371 -1.45 -5.95 42.10
N GLU A 372 -0.25 -5.55 41.66
CA GLU A 372 -0.02 -4.21 41.14
C GLU A 372 -0.68 -4.00 39.77
N GLY A 373 -0.67 -5.02 38.91
CA GLY A 373 -1.40 -4.98 37.63
C GLY A 373 -2.89 -4.77 37.83
N ARG A 374 -3.51 -5.41 38.84
CA ARG A 374 -4.92 -5.15 39.18
C ARG A 374 -5.18 -3.75 39.72
N LYS A 375 -4.24 -3.15 40.46
CA LYS A 375 -4.36 -1.75 40.91
C LYS A 375 -4.31 -0.78 39.74
N VAL A 376 -3.36 -0.99 38.81
CA VAL A 376 -3.24 -0.20 37.58
C VAL A 376 -4.50 -0.35 36.73
N LYS A 377 -4.97 -1.58 36.49
CA LYS A 377 -6.19 -1.86 35.72
C LYS A 377 -7.45 -1.26 36.36
N LYS A 378 -7.52 -1.16 37.70
CA LYS A 378 -8.65 -0.51 38.40
C LYS A 378 -8.68 1.00 38.17
N ILE A 379 -7.52 1.64 38.01
CA ILE A 379 -7.39 3.10 37.88
C ILE A 379 -7.42 3.53 36.42
N GLU A 380 -6.65 2.88 35.55
CA GLU A 380 -6.48 3.25 34.13
C GLU A 380 -7.46 2.53 33.19
N GLY A 381 -8.14 1.47 33.68
CA GLY A 381 -8.96 0.56 32.87
C GLY A 381 -8.15 -0.38 31.98
N PRO A 382 -8.80 -1.17 31.10
CA PRO A 382 -8.13 -2.02 30.12
C PRO A 382 -7.37 -1.18 29.08
N GLU A 383 -6.26 -1.73 28.54
CA GLU A 383 -5.45 -1.04 27.53
C GLU A 383 -6.25 -0.90 26.22
N VAL A 384 -6.48 0.35 25.81
CA VAL A 384 -7.18 0.70 24.57
C VAL A 384 -6.15 1.17 23.56
N LYS A 385 -6.07 0.47 22.42
CA LYS A 385 -5.33 0.95 21.26
C LYS A 385 -6.29 1.75 20.38
N VAL A 386 -6.10 3.06 20.36
CA VAL A 386 -6.83 3.95 19.45
C VAL A 386 -6.24 3.77 18.05
N VAL A 387 -7.04 3.30 17.11
CA VAL A 387 -6.60 3.14 15.73
C VAL A 387 -6.90 4.44 14.99
N THR A 388 -5.86 5.19 14.66
CA THR A 388 -5.97 6.41 13.86
C THR A 388 -6.00 6.00 12.38
N PHE A 389 -7.05 6.35 11.66
CA PHE A 389 -7.07 6.26 10.21
C PHE A 389 -5.96 7.15 9.66
N ILE A 390 -4.88 6.55 9.17
CA ILE A 390 -3.98 7.24 8.23
C ILE A 390 -4.63 7.08 6.85
N MET A 391 -5.76 7.77 6.63
CA MET A 391 -5.90 8.41 5.32
C MET A 391 -4.65 9.25 5.15
N SER A 392 -4.10 9.30 3.94
CA SER A 392 -2.91 10.08 3.58
C SER A 392 -2.95 11.53 4.12
N ALA A 393 -2.64 11.72 5.40
CA ALA A 393 -2.64 13.01 6.07
C ALA A 393 -1.55 13.89 5.44
N ASP A 394 -0.51 13.27 4.88
CA ASP A 394 0.51 13.94 4.08
C ASP A 394 -0.04 14.61 2.81
N LYS A 395 -1.16 14.18 2.20
CA LYS A 395 -1.70 14.91 1.04
C LYS A 395 -2.67 16.01 1.46
N ALA A 396 -3.54 15.76 2.44
CA ALA A 396 -4.52 16.73 2.92
C ALA A 396 -3.89 17.94 3.65
N GLN A 397 -2.66 17.80 4.17
CA GLN A 397 -1.98 18.83 4.94
C GLN A 397 -1.19 19.85 4.09
N HIS A 398 -0.93 19.57 2.81
CA HIS A 398 -0.16 20.46 1.94
C HIS A 398 -1.08 21.30 1.06
N ALA A 399 -1.10 22.61 1.29
CA ALA A 399 -1.85 23.55 0.46
C ALA A 399 -1.41 23.47 -1.02
N PRO A 400 -2.33 23.68 -1.98
CA PRO A 400 -1.98 23.79 -3.40
C PRO A 400 -0.94 24.89 -3.63
N PRO A 401 0.06 24.68 -4.51
CA PRO A 401 1.00 25.72 -4.88
C PRO A 401 0.32 26.81 -5.72
N ASN A 402 0.88 28.03 -5.70
CA ASN A 402 0.45 29.08 -6.62
C ASN A 402 0.85 28.73 -8.06
N PRO A 403 0.05 29.12 -9.08
CA PRO A 403 0.42 28.95 -10.48
C PRO A 403 1.76 29.63 -10.81
N GLU A 404 2.59 28.94 -11.59
CA GLU A 404 3.89 29.44 -12.05
C GLU A 404 3.76 30.27 -13.33
N PRO A 405 4.51 31.37 -13.47
CA PRO A 405 4.64 32.07 -14.74
C PRO A 405 5.41 31.22 -15.77
N ILE A 406 4.79 30.98 -16.92
CA ILE A 406 5.34 30.15 -18.01
C ILE A 406 5.52 31.02 -19.26
N SER A 407 6.56 30.77 -20.06
CA SER A 407 6.72 31.32 -21.40
C SER A 407 6.90 30.18 -22.40
N LEU A 408 6.16 30.21 -23.50
CA LEU A 408 6.15 29.14 -24.52
C LEU A 408 6.87 29.57 -25.79
N SER A 409 7.67 28.67 -26.35
CA SER A 409 8.34 28.84 -27.64
C SER A 409 8.38 27.54 -28.42
N THR A 410 8.46 27.61 -29.75
CA THR A 410 8.57 26.41 -30.61
C THR A 410 10.00 26.20 -31.07
N LEU A 411 10.53 24.98 -30.91
CA LEU A 411 11.86 24.64 -31.40
C LEU A 411 11.87 24.50 -32.93
N PRO A 412 13.00 24.84 -33.59
CA PRO A 412 13.09 24.76 -35.04
C PRO A 412 13.17 23.30 -35.51
N LEU A 413 12.25 22.92 -36.40
CA LEU A 413 12.22 21.62 -37.07
C LEU A 413 12.61 21.75 -38.55
N PRO A 414 13.03 20.65 -39.21
CA PRO A 414 13.29 20.65 -40.65
C PRO A 414 12.09 21.17 -41.48
N PRO A 415 12.35 21.77 -42.66
CA PRO A 415 11.29 22.21 -43.56
C PRO A 415 10.50 21.02 -44.10
N VAL A 416 9.32 21.27 -44.67
CA VAL A 416 8.41 20.22 -45.16
C VAL A 416 8.49 20.12 -46.68
N ALA A 417 8.64 18.90 -47.20
CA ALA A 417 8.60 18.63 -48.63
C ALA A 417 7.16 18.71 -49.19
N PRO A 418 6.96 19.16 -50.44
CA PRO A 418 5.63 19.27 -51.04
C PRO A 418 5.01 17.90 -51.37
N SER A 419 5.83 16.86 -51.56
CA SER A 419 5.39 15.47 -51.76
C SER A 419 6.43 14.48 -51.21
N ASN A 420 6.08 13.20 -51.20
CA ASN A 420 7.00 12.12 -50.83
C ASN A 420 7.88 11.65 -52.00
N ASP A 421 7.77 12.27 -53.18
CA ASP A 421 8.50 11.84 -54.36
C ASP A 421 10.00 12.08 -54.21
N THR A 422 10.82 11.15 -54.70
CA THR A 422 12.28 11.27 -54.68
C THR A 422 12.73 12.59 -55.31
N GLY A 423 13.53 13.38 -54.58
CA GLY A 423 14.00 14.70 -55.01
C GLY A 423 13.04 15.87 -54.74
N ALA A 424 11.86 15.65 -54.14
CA ALA A 424 10.94 16.73 -53.76
C ALA A 424 11.50 17.68 -52.69
N CYS A 425 12.47 17.24 -51.89
CA CYS A 425 13.24 18.10 -50.99
C CYS A 425 14.35 18.82 -51.77
N THR A 426 13.98 19.93 -52.42
CA THR A 426 14.91 20.66 -53.29
C THR A 426 15.86 21.58 -52.50
N PRO A 427 17.02 21.97 -53.08
CA PRO A 427 17.92 22.95 -52.45
C PRO A 427 17.28 24.33 -52.23
N GLU A 428 16.26 24.71 -52.98
CA GLU A 428 15.52 25.96 -52.76
C GLU A 428 14.73 25.90 -51.44
N LEU A 429 14.20 24.72 -51.11
CA LEU A 429 13.46 24.45 -49.88
C LEU A 429 14.39 24.23 -48.68
N ASN A 430 15.48 23.47 -48.87
CA ASN A 430 16.50 23.25 -47.86
C ASN A 430 17.91 23.37 -48.47
N ARG A 431 18.44 24.60 -48.48
CA ARG A 431 19.77 24.92 -49.04
C ARG A 431 20.92 24.12 -48.45
N ASN A 432 20.76 23.64 -47.22
CA ASN A 432 21.80 22.90 -46.50
C ASN A 432 21.75 21.39 -46.80
N GLY A 433 20.78 20.89 -47.57
CA GLY A 433 20.66 19.46 -47.90
C GLY A 433 20.46 18.56 -46.67
N THR A 434 19.82 19.07 -45.61
CA THR A 434 19.68 18.39 -44.30
C THR A 434 18.32 17.70 -44.12
N GLY A 435 17.71 17.28 -45.23
CA GLY A 435 16.42 16.58 -45.28
C GLY A 435 15.18 17.48 -45.13
N CYS A 436 14.02 16.97 -45.54
CA CYS A 436 12.73 17.61 -45.38
C CYS A 436 11.74 16.63 -44.73
N MET A 437 10.86 17.13 -43.87
CA MET A 437 9.81 16.33 -43.23
C MET A 437 8.63 16.12 -44.18
N THR A 438 7.82 15.10 -43.90
CA THR A 438 6.54 14.89 -44.59
C THR A 438 5.45 15.85 -44.10
N LEU A 439 4.58 16.30 -45.01
CA LEU A 439 3.35 17.03 -44.68
C LEU A 439 2.19 16.08 -44.35
N ALA A 440 2.27 14.84 -44.83
CA ALA A 440 1.14 13.93 -44.98
C ALA A 440 0.77 13.19 -43.70
N SER A 441 1.71 13.03 -42.76
CA SER A 441 1.50 12.26 -41.54
C SER A 441 2.28 12.86 -40.37
N ASN A 442 1.71 12.69 -39.18
CA ASN A 442 2.32 12.97 -37.88
C ASN A 442 2.50 11.69 -37.03
N GLU A 443 2.25 10.51 -37.59
CA GLU A 443 2.18 9.23 -36.84
C GLU A 443 3.50 8.87 -36.14
N ASP A 444 4.63 9.10 -36.81
CA ASP A 444 5.96 8.77 -36.28
C ASP A 444 6.61 9.93 -35.51
N PHE A 445 5.92 11.06 -35.35
CA PHE A 445 6.51 12.22 -34.70
C PHE A 445 6.49 12.08 -33.18
N GLN A 446 7.67 12.23 -32.56
CA GLN A 446 7.79 12.29 -31.11
C GLN A 446 8.83 13.34 -30.69
N ALA A 447 8.49 14.18 -29.72
CA ALA A 447 9.49 14.96 -29.00
C ALA A 447 10.14 14.06 -27.94
N GLY A 448 11.46 13.98 -27.95
CA GLY A 448 12.25 13.26 -26.95
C GLY A 448 12.73 14.19 -25.83
N GLY A 449 13.76 13.74 -25.11
CA GLY A 449 14.30 14.45 -23.96
C GLY A 449 15.50 15.33 -24.25
N PHE A 450 15.82 16.15 -23.25
CA PHE A 450 17.07 16.89 -23.18
C PHE A 450 18.27 15.93 -23.10
N LEU A 451 19.36 16.29 -23.76
CA LEU A 451 20.67 15.74 -23.42
C LEU A 451 21.13 16.27 -22.05
N PRO A 452 22.11 15.62 -21.38
CA PRO A 452 22.61 16.05 -20.08
C PRO A 452 23.13 17.49 -20.03
N ASP A 453 23.41 18.12 -21.17
CA ASP A 453 23.86 19.51 -21.26
C ASP A 453 22.72 20.55 -21.18
N GLY A 454 21.45 20.11 -21.21
CA GLY A 454 20.27 20.98 -21.19
C GLY A 454 20.08 21.85 -22.44
N LYS A 455 20.92 21.70 -23.47
CA LYS A 455 20.96 22.59 -24.64
C LYS A 455 20.47 21.92 -25.92
N HIS A 456 20.36 20.60 -25.90
CA HIS A 456 19.92 19.82 -27.05
C HIS A 456 18.74 18.93 -26.68
N VAL A 457 17.74 18.86 -27.56
CA VAL A 457 16.58 17.99 -27.43
C VAL A 457 16.61 16.95 -28.56
N LEU A 458 16.34 15.70 -28.22
CA LEU A 458 16.13 14.63 -29.20
C LEU A 458 14.71 14.73 -29.78
N VAL A 459 14.54 14.54 -31.07
CA VAL A 459 13.23 14.52 -31.72
C VAL A 459 13.21 13.40 -32.77
N LEU A 460 12.15 12.61 -32.79
CA LEU A 460 11.88 11.64 -33.85
C LEU A 460 11.06 12.33 -34.94
N VAL A 461 11.56 12.31 -36.17
CA VAL A 461 10.93 12.90 -37.35
C VAL A 461 10.96 11.93 -38.52
N THR A 462 10.00 12.04 -39.44
CA THR A 462 10.02 11.27 -40.70
C THR A 462 10.47 12.16 -41.84
N PHE A 463 11.66 11.87 -42.36
CA PHE A 463 12.20 12.55 -43.54
C PHE A 463 11.65 11.92 -44.83
N THR A 464 11.41 12.77 -45.83
CA THR A 464 10.88 12.38 -47.13
C THR A 464 11.45 13.26 -48.26
N GLY A 465 11.28 12.82 -49.50
CA GLY A 465 11.64 13.58 -50.69
C GLY A 465 13.15 13.77 -50.90
N ALA A 466 14.00 13.01 -50.22
CA ALA A 466 15.44 13.04 -50.46
C ALA A 466 15.78 12.70 -51.93
N PRO A 467 16.86 13.28 -52.49
CA PRO A 467 17.36 12.89 -53.81
C PRO A 467 17.83 11.42 -53.83
N ALA A 468 17.87 10.82 -55.01
CA ALA A 468 18.37 9.45 -55.16
C ALA A 468 19.88 9.36 -54.87
N SER A 469 20.31 8.20 -54.39
CA SER A 469 21.74 7.85 -54.33
C SER A 469 22.39 8.00 -55.72
N PRO A 470 23.62 8.55 -55.83
CA PRO A 470 24.63 8.73 -54.80
C PRO A 470 24.67 10.12 -54.13
N ASP A 471 23.62 10.94 -54.24
CA ASP A 471 23.58 12.25 -53.57
C ASP A 471 23.80 12.08 -52.05
N PRO A 472 24.69 12.86 -51.41
CA PRO A 472 24.94 12.77 -49.96
C PRO A 472 23.69 12.96 -49.10
N SER A 473 22.68 13.68 -49.61
CA SER A 473 21.40 13.93 -48.92
C SER A 473 20.42 12.76 -49.03
N SER A 474 20.73 11.73 -49.82
CA SER A 474 19.90 10.51 -49.95
C SER A 474 19.71 9.77 -48.62
N VAL A 475 20.56 10.03 -47.62
CA VAL A 475 20.47 9.45 -46.27
C VAL A 475 19.31 10.00 -45.41
N TYR A 476 18.70 11.12 -45.79
CA TYR A 476 17.59 11.74 -45.06
C TYR A 476 16.24 11.18 -45.55
N HIS A 477 15.97 9.92 -45.21
CA HIS A 477 14.74 9.23 -45.57
C HIS A 477 14.24 8.38 -44.40
N GLY A 478 12.91 8.26 -44.27
CA GLY A 478 12.26 7.47 -43.24
C GLY A 478 12.30 8.10 -41.85
N SER A 479 11.94 7.33 -40.83
CA SER A 479 11.86 7.78 -39.44
C SER A 479 13.27 7.84 -38.83
N GLN A 480 13.67 9.02 -38.35
CA GLN A 480 15.02 9.33 -37.92
C GLN A 480 15.02 10.19 -36.65
N ILE A 481 16.02 10.00 -35.80
CA ILE A 481 16.25 10.83 -34.61
C ILE A 481 17.17 11.99 -34.97
N ILE A 482 16.73 13.21 -34.65
CA ILE A 482 17.50 14.44 -34.78
C ILE A 482 17.79 15.06 -33.40
N LEU A 483 18.89 15.79 -33.30
CA LEU A 483 19.15 16.75 -32.22
C LEU A 483 18.72 18.13 -32.65
N VAL A 484 18.02 18.86 -31.79
CA VAL A 484 17.61 20.25 -32.00
C VAL A 484 18.20 21.11 -30.89
N LYS A 485 18.78 22.27 -31.23
CA LYS A 485 19.26 23.22 -30.22
C LYS A 485 18.12 24.03 -29.61
N THR A 486 18.15 24.22 -28.30
CA THR A 486 17.16 25.02 -27.56
C THR A 486 17.49 26.52 -27.56
N ASP A 487 18.73 26.90 -27.86
CA ASP A 487 19.21 28.29 -27.82
C ASP A 487 19.12 29.02 -29.18
N GLY A 488 18.47 28.41 -30.17
CA GLY A 488 18.31 28.97 -31.52
C GLY A 488 19.60 28.99 -32.37
N LYS A 489 20.74 28.48 -31.87
CA LYS A 489 21.98 28.42 -32.65
C LYS A 489 21.97 27.28 -33.67
N GLN A 490 22.88 27.35 -34.63
CA GLN A 490 23.04 26.36 -35.69
C GLN A 490 24.12 25.32 -35.37
N PHE A 491 24.04 24.15 -35.98
CA PHE A 491 25.15 23.19 -36.08
C PHE A 491 26.11 23.59 -37.21
N PRO A 492 27.31 22.97 -37.31
CA PRO A 492 28.23 23.22 -38.42
C PRO A 492 27.62 22.99 -39.82
N SER A 493 26.53 22.23 -39.92
CA SER A 493 25.74 22.06 -41.15
C SER A 493 24.96 23.31 -41.57
N GLY A 494 24.94 24.38 -40.76
CA GLY A 494 24.11 25.57 -40.98
C GLY A 494 22.63 25.40 -40.58
N SER A 495 22.23 24.19 -40.16
CA SER A 495 20.87 23.92 -39.68
C SER A 495 20.82 23.93 -38.16
N PRO A 496 19.70 24.36 -37.53
CA PRO A 496 19.53 24.30 -36.07
C PRO A 496 19.27 22.88 -35.54
N TRP A 497 19.17 21.89 -36.44
CA TRP A 497 19.13 20.47 -36.13
C TRP A 497 20.28 19.67 -36.75
N LYS A 498 20.51 18.47 -36.23
CA LYS A 498 21.46 17.48 -36.76
C LYS A 498 20.85 16.08 -36.68
N CYS A 499 20.84 15.33 -37.78
CA CYS A 499 20.38 13.94 -37.76
C CYS A 499 21.43 13.02 -37.13
N LEU A 500 20.98 12.12 -36.25
CA LEU A 500 21.83 11.14 -35.55
C LEU A 500 21.78 9.75 -36.19
N THR A 501 20.61 9.37 -36.70
CA THR A 501 20.37 8.00 -37.20
C THR A 501 20.36 7.90 -38.72
N CYS A 502 20.45 9.02 -39.43
CA CYS A 502 20.52 9.03 -40.89
C CYS A 502 21.76 8.25 -41.36
N GLY A 503 21.56 7.31 -42.29
CA GLY A 503 22.61 6.41 -42.77
C GLY A 503 22.81 5.14 -41.93
N LEU A 504 21.98 4.89 -40.91
CA LEU A 504 21.92 3.59 -40.23
C LEU A 504 21.03 2.61 -41.02
N ALA A 505 21.38 1.32 -41.00
CA ALA A 505 20.62 0.27 -41.70
C ALA A 505 19.31 -0.09 -40.95
N GLU A 506 18.18 -0.14 -41.68
CA GLU A 506 16.83 -0.43 -41.16
C GLU A 506 16.71 -1.78 -40.43
N GLN A 507 17.56 -2.75 -40.79
CA GLN A 507 17.57 -4.11 -40.24
C GLN A 507 17.88 -4.22 -38.72
N ASN A 508 18.24 -3.11 -38.06
CA ASN A 508 18.56 -3.05 -36.63
C ASN A 508 17.36 -2.70 -35.72
N ILE A 509 16.14 -2.54 -36.25
CA ILE A 509 14.93 -2.25 -35.48
C ILE A 509 14.19 -3.58 -35.19
N ARG A 510 14.10 -4.03 -33.93
CA ARG A 510 13.34 -5.24 -33.57
C ARG A 510 12.64 -5.14 -32.21
N GLY A 511 11.36 -5.52 -32.20
CA GLY A 511 10.61 -6.08 -31.05
C GLY A 511 9.61 -5.13 -30.38
N ILE A 512 8.42 -5.67 -30.04
CA ILE A 512 7.43 -5.07 -29.13
C ILE A 512 7.27 -6.03 -27.94
N GLY A 513 7.27 -5.50 -26.72
CA GLY A 513 7.00 -6.24 -25.50
C GLY A 513 6.44 -5.31 -24.42
N GLN A 514 5.63 -5.84 -23.49
CA GLN A 514 4.93 -5.07 -22.45
C GLN A 514 5.51 -5.28 -21.04
N TYR A 515 6.75 -5.77 -20.95
CA TYR A 515 7.46 -5.87 -19.68
C TYR A 515 8.51 -4.79 -19.56
N ALA A 516 8.57 -4.16 -18.39
CA ALA A 516 9.62 -3.23 -18.04
C ALA A 516 10.85 -3.95 -17.50
N TYR A 517 12.03 -3.48 -17.89
CA TYR A 517 13.31 -4.03 -17.48
C TYR A 517 14.22 -2.93 -16.95
N LEU A 518 14.91 -3.19 -15.84
CA LEU A 518 16.03 -2.38 -15.36
C LEU A 518 17.33 -3.11 -15.67
N GLY A 519 18.29 -2.45 -16.33
CA GLY A 519 19.59 -3.03 -16.61
C GLY A 519 20.69 -1.97 -16.56
N ARG A 520 21.92 -2.40 -16.28
CA ARG A 520 23.10 -1.53 -16.30
C ARG A 520 23.74 -1.55 -17.67
N LEU A 521 24.01 -0.38 -18.22
CA LEU A 521 24.89 -0.25 -19.39
C LEU A 521 26.35 -0.43 -18.98
N LYS A 522 27.06 -1.34 -19.63
CA LYS A 522 28.50 -1.58 -19.44
C LYS A 522 29.22 -1.45 -20.77
N PHE A 523 30.14 -0.50 -20.88
CA PHE A 523 30.96 -0.38 -22.08
C PHE A 523 31.92 -1.57 -22.21
N ASN A 524 31.93 -2.18 -23.38
CA ASN A 524 32.80 -3.28 -23.77
C ASN A 524 33.62 -2.87 -24.98
N ALA A 525 34.87 -2.46 -24.74
CA ALA A 525 35.76 -1.97 -25.78
C ALA A 525 36.27 -3.05 -26.73
N LYS A 526 36.25 -4.33 -26.32
CA LYS A 526 36.80 -5.47 -27.09
C LYS A 526 35.95 -6.72 -26.86
N PRO A 527 34.73 -6.78 -27.38
CA PRO A 527 33.86 -7.91 -27.13
C PRO A 527 34.39 -9.19 -27.79
N THR A 528 34.37 -10.29 -27.04
CA THR A 528 34.76 -11.63 -27.51
C THR A 528 33.56 -12.51 -27.86
N ALA A 529 32.33 -12.08 -27.53
CA ALA A 529 31.08 -12.78 -27.78
C ALA A 529 29.93 -11.77 -27.97
N GLY A 530 28.81 -12.20 -28.57
CA GLY A 530 27.67 -11.32 -28.92
C GLY A 530 27.95 -10.49 -30.18
N ILE A 531 26.97 -10.39 -31.08
CA ILE A 531 27.09 -9.65 -32.35
C ILE A 531 26.44 -8.26 -32.16
N PRO A 532 27.06 -7.16 -32.65
CA PRO A 532 28.31 -7.10 -33.42
C PRO A 532 29.58 -7.12 -32.55
N LEU A 533 30.66 -7.78 -33.01
CA LEU A 533 31.96 -7.85 -32.31
C LEU A 533 32.80 -6.55 -32.47
N VAL A 534 32.20 -5.41 -32.16
CA VAL A 534 32.81 -4.08 -32.19
C VAL A 534 32.59 -3.37 -30.85
N PRO A 535 33.39 -2.35 -30.48
CA PRO A 535 33.17 -1.60 -29.25
C PRO A 535 31.71 -1.18 -29.10
N ARG A 536 31.08 -1.56 -27.98
CA ARG A 536 29.64 -1.37 -27.77
C ARG A 536 29.30 -1.31 -26.28
N TYR A 537 28.07 -0.92 -25.95
CA TYR A 537 27.53 -1.08 -24.61
C TYR A 537 26.74 -2.38 -24.53
N ASP A 538 27.09 -3.23 -23.57
CA ASP A 538 26.30 -4.40 -23.21
C ASP A 538 25.30 -4.01 -22.10
N VAL A 539 24.06 -4.51 -22.16
CA VAL A 539 23.11 -4.40 -21.04
C VAL A 539 23.33 -5.60 -20.11
N VAL A 540 23.79 -5.35 -18.89
CA VAL A 540 24.10 -6.38 -17.89
C VAL A 540 23.22 -6.22 -16.65
N LYS A 541 23.13 -7.27 -15.82
CA LYS A 541 22.36 -7.25 -14.56
C LYS A 541 20.91 -6.83 -14.78
N VAL A 542 20.25 -7.48 -15.74
CA VAL A 542 18.88 -7.16 -16.12
C VAL A 542 17.91 -7.77 -15.11
N THR A 543 17.02 -6.94 -14.58
CA THR A 543 15.92 -7.33 -13.73
C THR A 543 14.62 -6.94 -14.41
N ARG A 544 13.73 -7.92 -14.61
CA ARG A 544 12.34 -7.68 -15.02
C ARG A 544 11.59 -7.10 -13.83
N LEU A 545 10.97 -5.94 -14.02
CA LEU A 545 10.20 -5.22 -12.99
C LEU A 545 8.78 -5.81 -12.84
N PHE A 546 8.70 -7.14 -12.81
CA PHE A 546 7.48 -7.89 -12.62
C PHE A 546 7.80 -9.23 -11.98
N ASN A 547 7.10 -9.55 -10.90
CA ASN A 547 7.16 -10.83 -10.22
C ASN A 547 5.77 -11.49 -10.21
N PRO A 548 5.58 -12.62 -10.92
CA PRO A 548 4.28 -13.31 -10.96
C PRO A 548 3.87 -13.89 -9.59
N GLU A 549 4.80 -14.06 -8.66
CA GLU A 549 4.53 -14.56 -7.30
C GLU A 549 4.17 -13.45 -6.30
N ALA A 550 4.25 -12.18 -6.71
CA ALA A 550 3.90 -11.05 -5.85
C ALA A 550 2.38 -10.90 -5.69
N ASP A 551 1.96 -10.18 -4.64
CA ASP A 551 0.55 -9.85 -4.42
C ASP A 551 -0.01 -9.10 -5.65
N GLN A 552 -1.07 -9.64 -6.25
CA GLN A 552 -1.74 -9.06 -7.41
C GLN A 552 -2.76 -7.98 -6.98
N PRO A 553 -3.16 -7.07 -7.89
CA PRO A 553 -4.17 -6.05 -7.59
C PRO A 553 -5.51 -6.63 -7.16
N ILE A 554 -5.90 -7.76 -7.74
CA ILE A 554 -7.12 -8.48 -7.41
C ILE A 554 -6.71 -9.86 -6.91
N ALA A 555 -7.22 -10.25 -5.74
CA ALA A 555 -6.97 -11.56 -5.16
C ALA A 555 -8.26 -12.19 -4.64
N THR A 556 -8.43 -13.48 -4.88
CA THR A 556 -9.58 -14.27 -4.44
C THR A 556 -9.18 -15.22 -3.29
N HIS A 557 -10.04 -15.31 -2.28
CA HIS A 557 -9.84 -16.12 -1.08
C HIS A 557 -11.11 -16.86 -0.68
N GLY A 558 -11.37 -18.01 -1.33
CA GLY A 558 -12.61 -18.73 -1.14
C GLY A 558 -13.75 -18.00 -1.82
N LYS A 559 -14.69 -17.44 -1.07
CA LYS A 559 -15.80 -16.62 -1.60
C LYS A 559 -15.54 -15.12 -1.49
N ASP A 560 -14.40 -14.70 -0.97
CA ASP A 560 -14.08 -13.29 -0.82
C ASP A 560 -13.18 -12.85 -1.98
N ILE A 561 -13.41 -11.65 -2.52
CA ILE A 561 -12.50 -10.97 -3.45
C ILE A 561 -12.00 -9.69 -2.79
N THR A 562 -10.71 -9.40 -2.98
CA THR A 562 -10.03 -8.27 -2.32
C THR A 562 -9.21 -7.47 -3.33
N ILE A 563 -9.12 -6.16 -3.09
CA ILE A 563 -8.38 -5.22 -3.93
C ILE A 563 -7.13 -4.76 -3.18
N ASN A 564 -5.96 -5.08 -3.71
CA ASN A 564 -4.67 -4.61 -3.22
C ASN A 564 -4.23 -3.35 -3.97
N ARG A 565 -4.53 -2.18 -3.40
CA ARG A 565 -4.15 -0.87 -3.96
C ARG A 565 -2.63 -0.60 -3.95
N ASN A 566 -1.84 -1.45 -3.29
CA ASN A 566 -0.38 -1.34 -3.20
C ASN A 566 0.34 -2.40 -4.06
N ALA A 567 -0.38 -3.17 -4.88
CA ALA A 567 0.22 -4.14 -5.78
C ALA A 567 1.16 -3.43 -6.79
N ILE A 568 2.33 -4.03 -7.02
CA ILE A 568 3.31 -3.49 -7.98
C ILE A 568 2.97 -4.01 -9.38
N THR A 569 2.29 -3.17 -10.16
CA THR A 569 1.85 -3.48 -11.53
C THR A 569 2.51 -2.58 -12.55
N VAL A 570 3.83 -2.71 -12.70
CA VAL A 570 4.56 -1.98 -13.75
C VAL A 570 4.10 -2.48 -15.13
N GLY A 571 3.07 -1.80 -15.66
CA GLY A 571 2.52 -2.04 -16.99
C GLY A 571 3.35 -1.30 -18.02
N GLU A 572 3.06 -0.02 -18.23
CA GLU A 572 3.82 0.83 -19.15
C GLU A 572 4.76 1.75 -18.38
N LEU A 573 6.06 1.49 -18.45
CA LEU A 573 7.09 2.29 -17.79
C LEU A 573 7.20 3.67 -18.44
N ARG A 574 7.13 4.75 -17.65
CA ARG A 574 7.22 6.15 -18.11
C ARG A 574 8.54 6.84 -17.78
N GLY A 575 9.32 6.27 -16.87
CA GLY A 575 10.67 6.72 -16.59
C GLY A 575 11.06 6.56 -15.14
N PHE A 576 12.08 7.31 -14.74
CA PHE A 576 12.54 7.40 -13.35
C PHE A 576 12.05 8.69 -12.70
N SER A 577 12.02 8.70 -11.37
CA SER A 577 12.04 9.96 -10.63
C SER A 577 13.33 10.74 -10.98
N GLY A 578 13.33 12.06 -10.80
CA GLY A 578 14.49 12.91 -11.03
C GLY A 578 15.75 12.49 -10.26
N ARG A 579 15.59 11.93 -9.06
CA ARG A 579 16.72 11.35 -8.29
C ARG A 579 16.95 9.85 -8.53
N GLY A 580 16.21 9.21 -9.43
CA GLY A 580 16.43 7.83 -9.85
C GLY A 580 16.00 6.75 -8.86
N THR A 581 15.38 7.11 -7.73
CA THR A 581 15.01 6.16 -6.66
C THR A 581 13.71 5.42 -6.93
N GLU A 582 12.82 6.03 -7.70
CA GLU A 582 11.52 5.46 -8.08
C GLU A 582 11.44 5.31 -9.60
N VAL A 583 10.62 4.37 -10.05
CA VAL A 583 10.16 4.31 -11.44
C VAL A 583 8.70 4.69 -11.52
N THR A 584 8.33 5.46 -12.53
CA THR A 584 6.94 5.84 -12.83
C THR A 584 6.37 4.93 -13.91
N TYR A 585 5.09 4.62 -13.80
CA TYR A 585 4.42 3.70 -14.72
C TYR A 585 2.90 3.93 -14.76
N ILE A 586 2.28 3.51 -15.86
CA ILE A 586 0.82 3.31 -15.92
C ILE A 586 0.52 1.98 -15.25
N GLY A 587 -0.24 2.05 -14.16
CA GLY A 587 -0.56 0.91 -13.30
C GLY A 587 -1.96 0.37 -13.53
N TYR A 588 -2.30 -0.69 -12.78
CA TYR A 588 -3.69 -1.15 -12.73
C TYR A 588 -4.59 -0.04 -12.15
N PRO A 589 -5.80 0.18 -12.71
CA PRO A 589 -6.71 1.23 -12.25
C PRO A 589 -6.95 1.17 -10.75
N ALA A 590 -6.96 2.32 -10.09
CA ALA A 590 -7.36 2.41 -8.68
C ALA A 590 -8.89 2.48 -8.53
N GLU A 591 -9.57 3.03 -9.54
CA GLU A 591 -11.02 3.13 -9.67
C GLU A 591 -11.38 2.71 -11.10
N SER A 592 -12.59 2.17 -11.28
CA SER A 592 -12.97 1.58 -12.56
C SER A 592 -12.86 2.60 -13.69
N SER A 593 -12.27 2.16 -14.79
CA SER A 593 -12.03 2.92 -16.00
C SER A 593 -11.09 4.13 -15.86
N ASN A 594 -10.52 4.38 -14.68
CA ASN A 594 -9.63 5.52 -14.43
C ASN A 594 -8.15 5.10 -14.55
N ILE A 595 -7.50 5.58 -15.61
CA ILE A 595 -6.11 5.24 -15.92
C ILE A 595 -5.20 6.28 -15.27
N ASP A 596 -4.47 5.81 -14.26
CA ASP A 596 -3.61 6.63 -13.42
C ASP A 596 -2.13 6.28 -13.53
N VAL A 597 -1.32 7.26 -13.16
CA VAL A 597 0.12 7.12 -13.05
C VAL A 597 0.49 6.79 -11.60
N PHE A 598 1.39 5.82 -11.47
CA PHE A 598 1.95 5.37 -10.20
C PHE A 598 3.47 5.53 -10.19
N ALA A 599 4.05 5.56 -9.00
CA ALA A 599 5.48 5.40 -8.77
C ALA A 599 5.73 4.22 -7.83
N VAL A 600 6.78 3.45 -8.08
CA VAL A 600 7.28 2.43 -7.14
C VAL A 600 8.75 2.68 -6.83
N HIS A 601 9.08 2.69 -5.55
CA HIS A 601 10.46 2.82 -5.11
C HIS A 601 11.24 1.53 -5.40
N LEU A 602 12.37 1.64 -6.09
CA LEU A 602 13.14 0.49 -6.57
C LEU A 602 13.57 -0.43 -5.43
N GLN A 603 14.00 0.11 -4.28
CA GLN A 603 14.55 -0.73 -3.21
C GLN A 603 13.52 -1.19 -2.16
N THR A 604 12.54 -0.36 -1.83
CA THR A 604 11.55 -0.68 -0.80
C THR A 604 10.27 -1.30 -1.36
N GLY A 605 10.01 -1.18 -2.67
CA GLY A 605 8.76 -1.60 -3.29
C GLY A 605 7.55 -0.75 -2.90
N LYS A 606 7.75 0.40 -2.22
CA LYS A 606 6.64 1.27 -1.83
C LYS A 606 6.00 1.91 -3.07
N VAL A 607 4.70 1.68 -3.25
CA VAL A 607 3.89 2.24 -4.32
C VAL A 607 3.25 3.56 -3.89
N ARG A 608 3.11 4.51 -4.82
CA ARG A 608 2.33 5.75 -4.64
C ARG A 608 1.50 6.04 -5.89
N ARG A 609 0.21 6.34 -5.71
CA ARG A 609 -0.68 6.90 -6.76
C ARG A 609 -0.36 8.39 -6.94
N LEU A 610 0.02 8.79 -8.15
CA LEU A 610 0.44 10.15 -8.47
C LEU A 610 -0.72 11.02 -8.97
N THR A 611 -1.61 10.45 -9.78
CA THR A 611 -2.79 11.12 -10.31
C THR A 611 -4.07 10.51 -9.76
N SER A 612 -5.13 11.30 -9.71
CA SER A 612 -6.46 10.83 -9.33
C SER A 612 -7.60 11.58 -10.02
N HIS A 613 -7.33 12.50 -10.96
CA HIS A 613 -8.38 13.07 -11.80
C HIS A 613 -9.09 11.97 -12.61
N SER A 614 -10.39 12.07 -12.85
CA SER A 614 -11.18 11.02 -13.55
C SER A 614 -10.80 10.82 -15.01
N GLU A 615 -9.98 11.70 -15.57
CA GLU A 615 -9.63 11.67 -16.98
C GLU A 615 -8.45 10.73 -17.22
N TYR A 616 -8.02 10.60 -18.47
CA TYR A 616 -6.93 9.71 -18.82
C TYR A 616 -5.60 10.45 -18.71
N CYS A 617 -4.78 10.05 -17.75
CA CYS A 617 -3.45 10.60 -17.57
C CYS A 617 -2.38 9.70 -18.17
N ASP A 618 -1.68 10.20 -19.19
CA ASP A 618 -0.56 9.55 -19.83
C ASP A 618 0.08 10.48 -20.88
N PRO A 619 1.42 10.56 -21.03
CA PRO A 619 2.51 10.17 -20.13
C PRO A 619 2.89 11.23 -19.07
N ILE A 620 3.93 10.93 -18.27
CA ILE A 620 4.44 11.77 -17.17
C ILE A 620 5.95 12.04 -17.30
N ALA A 621 6.43 13.13 -16.72
CA ALA A 621 7.83 13.28 -16.29
C ALA A 621 7.97 14.01 -14.95
N ILE A 622 8.91 13.54 -14.15
CA ILE A 622 9.26 14.10 -12.83
C ILE A 622 10.41 15.11 -12.99
N SER A 623 10.37 16.22 -12.26
CA SER A 623 11.44 17.22 -12.24
C SER A 623 12.72 16.66 -11.60
N PRO A 624 13.90 17.20 -11.93
CA PRO A 624 15.19 16.70 -11.42
C PRO A 624 15.33 16.67 -9.88
N ASP A 625 14.60 17.52 -9.18
CA ASP A 625 14.54 17.63 -7.71
C ASP A 625 13.40 16.83 -7.06
N ASP A 626 12.64 16.07 -7.86
CA ASP A 626 11.45 15.32 -7.46
C ASP A 626 10.34 16.17 -6.77
N GLN A 627 10.30 17.49 -6.98
CA GLN A 627 9.29 18.37 -6.37
C GLN A 627 8.08 18.61 -7.28
N TRP A 628 8.22 18.36 -8.58
CA TRP A 628 7.19 18.62 -9.58
C TRP A 628 7.07 17.46 -10.55
N MET A 629 5.92 17.38 -11.20
CA MET A 629 5.68 16.49 -12.31
C MET A 629 4.89 17.20 -13.40
N THR A 630 5.22 16.90 -14.65
CA THR A 630 4.41 17.28 -15.80
C THR A 630 3.70 16.04 -16.28
N VAL A 631 2.37 16.10 -16.34
CA VAL A 631 1.54 15.04 -16.89
C VAL A 631 0.91 15.51 -18.18
N LEU A 632 0.76 14.62 -19.14
CA LEU A 632 -0.15 14.80 -20.27
C LEU A 632 -1.45 14.10 -19.91
N ASP A 633 -2.56 14.81 -20.02
CA ASP A 633 -3.84 14.31 -19.53
C ASP A 633 -4.98 14.86 -20.40
N THR A 634 -6.05 14.08 -20.56
CA THR A 634 -7.27 14.54 -21.24
C THR A 634 -8.13 15.46 -20.38
N ARG A 635 -7.72 15.75 -19.13
CA ARG A 635 -8.40 16.70 -18.26
C ARG A 635 -8.62 18.05 -18.94
N GLY A 636 -9.82 18.60 -18.74
CA GLY A 636 -10.28 19.81 -19.43
C GLY A 636 -10.84 19.59 -20.85
N THR A 637 -11.00 18.34 -21.30
CA THR A 637 -11.65 18.00 -22.57
C THR A 637 -12.94 17.19 -22.44
N ASP A 638 -13.26 16.74 -21.22
CA ASP A 638 -14.39 15.85 -20.88
C ASP A 638 -14.38 14.52 -21.65
N ARG A 639 -13.23 14.14 -22.21
CA ARG A 639 -13.10 13.03 -23.17
C ARG A 639 -13.49 11.69 -22.56
N GLN A 640 -13.14 11.45 -21.30
CA GLN A 640 -13.41 10.18 -20.61
C GLN A 640 -14.47 10.28 -19.52
N MET A 641 -14.99 11.46 -19.22
CA MET A 641 -15.93 11.68 -18.11
C MET A 641 -17.22 10.86 -18.21
N TRP A 642 -17.63 10.48 -19.43
CA TRP A 642 -18.79 9.59 -19.65
C TRP A 642 -18.57 8.15 -19.15
N LEU A 643 -17.31 7.69 -19.10
CA LEU A 643 -16.93 6.32 -18.75
C LEU A 643 -16.36 6.23 -17.32
N SER A 644 -15.45 7.13 -16.95
CA SER A 644 -14.68 7.12 -15.69
C SER A 644 -15.06 8.26 -14.73
N GLY A 645 -16.04 9.10 -15.09
CA GLY A 645 -16.40 10.27 -14.30
C GLY A 645 -16.97 9.94 -12.91
N MET A 646 -17.75 8.86 -12.81
CA MET A 646 -18.35 8.39 -11.54
C MET A 646 -17.27 7.74 -10.67
N ARG A 647 -17.01 8.34 -9.49
CA ARG A 647 -15.89 7.99 -8.60
C ARG A 647 -16.21 6.81 -7.68
N HIS A 648 -15.16 6.20 -7.14
CA HIS A 648 -15.23 5.13 -6.12
C HIS A 648 -15.82 3.80 -6.62
N ILE A 649 -16.04 3.63 -7.91
CA ILE A 649 -16.35 2.32 -8.50
C ILE A 649 -15.09 1.44 -8.39
N PRO A 650 -15.14 0.26 -7.77
CA PRO A 650 -13.98 -0.63 -7.71
C PRO A 650 -13.65 -1.17 -9.11
N PRO A 651 -12.37 -1.27 -9.47
CA PRO A 651 -11.90 -1.60 -10.82
C PRO A 651 -12.02 -3.09 -11.17
N ILE A 652 -13.10 -3.78 -10.81
CA ILE A 652 -13.24 -5.23 -11.03
C ILE A 652 -13.42 -5.53 -12.53
N THR A 653 -14.24 -4.74 -13.22
CA THR A 653 -14.49 -4.91 -14.67
C THR A 653 -13.25 -4.61 -15.52
N ASP A 654 -12.29 -3.85 -14.99
CA ASP A 654 -11.04 -3.47 -15.66
C ASP A 654 -10.09 -4.65 -15.91
N LEU A 655 -10.34 -5.82 -15.30
CA LEU A 655 -9.68 -7.07 -15.68
C LEU A 655 -9.86 -7.38 -17.18
N ILE A 656 -10.98 -6.98 -17.78
CA ILE A 656 -11.30 -7.23 -19.20
C ILE A 656 -11.59 -5.97 -20.01
N SER A 657 -11.87 -4.83 -19.37
CA SER A 657 -12.25 -3.58 -20.07
C SER A 657 -11.10 -2.60 -20.34
N THR A 658 -9.91 -2.79 -19.75
CA THR A 658 -8.80 -1.81 -19.84
C THR A 658 -8.40 -1.46 -21.27
N SER A 659 -8.42 -2.43 -22.20
CA SER A 659 -8.08 -2.20 -23.62
C SER A 659 -9.03 -1.22 -24.30
N VAL A 660 -10.33 -1.34 -24.07
CA VAL A 660 -11.32 -0.41 -24.65
C VAL A 660 -11.29 0.93 -23.93
N THR A 661 -11.23 0.94 -22.60
CA THR A 661 -11.15 2.15 -21.77
C THR A 661 -9.98 3.03 -22.15
N SER A 662 -8.81 2.42 -22.37
CA SER A 662 -7.63 3.18 -22.79
C SER A 662 -7.81 3.73 -24.21
N SER A 663 -8.37 2.94 -25.13
CA SER A 663 -8.53 3.33 -26.54
C SER A 663 -9.52 4.47 -26.76
N THR A 664 -10.58 4.58 -25.95
CA THR A 664 -11.61 5.64 -26.08
C THR A 664 -11.07 7.04 -25.85
N ARG A 665 -9.87 7.21 -25.30
CA ARG A 665 -9.24 8.53 -25.14
C ARG A 665 -8.93 9.17 -26.50
N ASN A 666 -8.65 8.36 -27.51
CA ASN A 666 -8.17 8.81 -28.82
C ASN A 666 -9.32 8.88 -29.85
N ASN A 667 -9.15 9.70 -30.87
CA ASN A 667 -9.89 9.70 -32.14
C ASN A 667 -8.86 9.56 -33.27
N GLY A 668 -8.55 8.35 -33.69
CA GLY A 668 -7.38 8.13 -34.53
C GLY A 668 -6.11 8.65 -33.85
N GLN A 669 -5.36 9.49 -34.56
CA GLN A 669 -4.14 10.14 -34.04
C GLN A 669 -4.40 11.30 -33.07
N ARG A 670 -5.65 11.77 -32.93
CA ARG A 670 -5.98 12.85 -31.99
C ARG A 670 -6.05 12.29 -30.56
N ARG A 671 -5.07 12.65 -29.73
CA ARG A 671 -4.94 12.13 -28.35
C ARG A 671 -5.62 12.95 -27.25
N PHE A 672 -6.10 14.16 -27.57
CA PHE A 672 -6.74 15.09 -26.62
C PHE A 672 -5.89 15.54 -25.42
N PHE A 673 -4.63 15.10 -25.33
CA PHE A 673 -3.77 15.44 -24.21
C PHE A 673 -3.39 16.91 -24.18
N ARG A 674 -3.43 17.45 -22.97
CA ARG A 674 -2.86 18.75 -22.61
C ARG A 674 -1.83 18.56 -21.49
N PRO A 675 -0.71 19.32 -21.52
CA PRO A 675 0.28 19.29 -20.45
C PRO A 675 -0.20 20.03 -19.21
N TYR A 676 -0.12 19.37 -18.05
CA TYR A 676 -0.41 19.93 -16.73
C TYR A 676 0.79 19.80 -15.81
N LEU A 677 1.05 20.85 -15.05
CA LEU A 677 2.07 20.92 -14.01
C LEU A 677 1.42 20.62 -12.65
N LEU A 678 1.92 19.59 -11.99
CA LEU A 678 1.52 19.14 -10.66
C LEU A 678 2.73 19.18 -9.73
N ASP A 679 2.52 19.47 -8.44
CA ASP A 679 3.57 19.26 -7.44
C ASP A 679 3.74 17.77 -7.09
N ARG A 680 4.75 17.44 -6.27
CA ARG A 680 5.09 16.07 -5.85
C ARG A 680 3.93 15.28 -5.24
N TYR A 681 2.96 15.97 -4.64
CA TYR A 681 1.82 15.35 -3.97
C TYR A 681 0.72 14.95 -4.95
N GLY A 682 0.71 15.55 -6.14
CA GLY A 682 -0.24 15.25 -7.21
C GLY A 682 -1.64 15.79 -6.90
N ASP A 683 -2.62 15.19 -7.57
CA ASP A 683 -4.04 15.55 -7.42
C ASP A 683 -4.51 15.39 -5.97
N ARG A 684 -5.19 16.41 -5.43
CA ARG A 684 -5.76 16.42 -4.07
C ARG A 684 -6.81 17.50 -3.92
N ALA A 685 -7.87 17.22 -3.17
CA ALA A 685 -8.96 18.16 -2.92
C ALA A 685 -9.48 18.81 -4.23
N ASP A 686 -9.32 20.12 -4.38
CA ASP A 686 -9.66 20.93 -5.56
C ASP A 686 -8.47 21.24 -6.48
N TYR A 687 -7.27 20.77 -6.13
CA TYR A 687 -6.06 20.95 -6.93
C TYR A 687 -5.85 19.82 -7.94
N PHE A 688 -5.94 20.18 -9.22
CA PHE A 688 -5.73 19.30 -10.38
C PHE A 688 -4.64 19.82 -11.33
N GLY A 689 -3.70 20.59 -10.79
CA GLY A 689 -2.55 21.11 -11.54
C GLY A 689 -2.85 22.34 -12.40
N GLN A 690 -1.77 22.92 -12.93
CA GLN A 690 -1.80 24.08 -13.81
C GLN A 690 -1.60 23.65 -15.27
N LYS A 691 -2.49 24.07 -16.17
CA LYS A 691 -2.30 23.84 -17.62
C LYS A 691 -1.06 24.60 -18.12
N VAL A 692 -0.08 23.90 -18.69
CA VAL A 692 1.19 24.47 -19.17
C VAL A 692 1.00 25.24 -20.47
N ASN A 693 0.21 24.70 -21.40
CA ASN A 693 -0.07 25.31 -22.70
C ASN A 693 -1.33 26.19 -22.71
N GLY A 694 -1.64 26.85 -21.60
CA GLY A 694 -2.86 27.67 -21.45
C GLY A 694 -2.83 29.04 -22.16
N GLN A 695 -1.73 29.42 -22.81
CA GLN A 695 -1.57 30.73 -23.45
C GLN A 695 -2.20 30.77 -24.85
N GLY A 696 -3.04 31.77 -25.10
CA GLY A 696 -3.73 31.95 -26.39
C GLY A 696 -5.23 32.06 -26.21
N GLU A 697 -5.95 32.16 -27.33
CA GLU A 697 -7.40 32.34 -27.32
C GLU A 697 -8.15 31.03 -27.05
N GLY A 698 -7.50 29.88 -27.28
CA GLY A 698 -8.13 28.56 -27.11
C GLY A 698 -9.21 28.28 -28.16
N VAL A 699 -9.15 28.97 -29.29
CA VAL A 699 -10.11 28.83 -30.39
C VAL A 699 -9.62 27.74 -31.36
N PRO A 700 -10.47 26.77 -31.74
CA PRO A 700 -10.11 25.73 -32.70
C PRO A 700 -9.55 26.30 -34.00
N GLY A 701 -8.34 25.88 -34.37
CA GLY A 701 -7.67 26.28 -35.61
C GLY A 701 -6.96 27.63 -35.57
N SER A 702 -6.86 28.28 -34.40
CA SER A 702 -6.09 29.52 -34.23
C SER A 702 -4.58 29.30 -34.46
N GLY A 703 -4.09 28.08 -34.22
CA GLY A 703 -2.67 27.74 -34.24
C GLY A 703 -1.89 28.19 -33.01
N ASP A 704 -2.54 28.83 -32.03
CA ASP A 704 -1.89 29.21 -30.77
C ASP A 704 -1.60 27.96 -29.88
N TYR A 705 -0.96 28.17 -28.72
CA TYR A 705 -0.60 27.05 -27.84
C TYR A 705 -1.79 26.45 -27.07
N ASN A 706 -2.88 27.20 -26.93
CA ASN A 706 -4.11 26.75 -26.27
C ASN A 706 -5.12 26.15 -27.27
N ASP A 707 -4.86 26.22 -28.58
CA ASP A 707 -5.71 25.67 -29.65
C ASP A 707 -6.04 24.18 -29.40
N PRO A 708 -7.33 23.79 -29.27
CA PRO A 708 -7.77 22.41 -29.05
C PRO A 708 -7.50 21.45 -30.20
N GLU A 709 -7.09 21.96 -31.36
CA GLU A 709 -6.70 21.12 -32.49
C GLU A 709 -5.21 20.74 -32.45
N TRP A 710 -4.44 21.22 -31.48
CA TRP A 710 -3.07 20.78 -31.20
C TRP A 710 -3.03 19.93 -29.92
N ASN A 711 -2.66 18.66 -30.09
CA ASN A 711 -2.71 17.65 -29.05
C ASN A 711 -1.29 17.30 -28.64
N ALA A 712 -1.01 17.25 -27.34
CA ALA A 712 0.27 16.75 -26.87
C ALA A 712 0.38 15.25 -27.19
N MET A 713 1.57 14.81 -27.59
CA MET A 713 1.78 13.45 -28.11
C MET A 713 2.56 12.56 -27.14
N ALA A 714 3.88 12.77 -27.06
CA ALA A 714 4.82 11.90 -26.37
C ALA A 714 5.26 12.46 -25.01
N ASP A 715 6.02 11.66 -24.25
CA ASP A 715 6.50 11.95 -22.90
C ASP A 715 7.06 13.38 -22.79
N PRO A 716 6.50 14.24 -21.91
CA PRO A 716 7.11 15.51 -21.61
C PRO A 716 8.47 15.23 -20.96
N ARG A 717 9.42 16.16 -21.05
CA ARG A 717 10.74 16.00 -20.44
C ARG A 717 11.21 17.30 -19.81
N TRP A 718 11.76 17.19 -18.60
CA TRP A 718 12.36 18.31 -17.89
C TRP A 718 13.79 18.56 -18.37
N SER A 719 14.19 19.83 -18.42
CA SER A 719 15.60 20.18 -18.52
C SER A 719 16.35 19.72 -17.26
N PRO A 720 17.64 19.35 -17.36
CA PRO A 720 18.42 18.91 -16.20
C PRO A 720 18.48 19.92 -15.05
N ASP A 721 18.33 21.22 -15.35
CA ASP A 721 18.30 22.31 -14.38
C ASP A 721 16.90 22.63 -13.84
N GLY A 722 15.85 21.92 -14.28
CA GLY A 722 14.48 22.06 -13.78
C GLY A 722 13.75 23.35 -14.14
N THR A 723 14.28 24.16 -15.06
CA THR A 723 13.66 25.44 -15.48
C THR A 723 12.81 25.34 -16.74
N GLN A 724 12.93 24.25 -17.50
CA GLN A 724 12.23 24.08 -18.76
C GLN A 724 11.58 22.70 -18.87
N ILE A 725 10.47 22.66 -19.61
CA ILE A 725 9.74 21.46 -19.97
C ILE A 725 9.62 21.45 -21.49
N VAL A 726 9.94 20.32 -22.12
CA VAL A 726 9.75 20.10 -23.55
C VAL A 726 8.70 19.04 -23.79
N TYR A 727 7.84 19.26 -24.77
CA TYR A 727 6.83 18.29 -25.22
C TYR A 727 6.50 18.50 -26.70
N GLY A 728 5.98 17.47 -27.35
CA GLY A 728 5.58 17.51 -28.76
C GLY A 728 4.08 17.67 -28.89
N GLU A 729 3.64 18.50 -29.84
CA GLU A 729 2.24 18.61 -30.23
C GLU A 729 2.05 18.26 -31.69
N ALA A 730 0.91 17.63 -31.99
CA ALA A 730 0.49 17.31 -33.34
C ALA A 730 -0.91 17.86 -33.60
N GLN A 731 -1.11 18.42 -34.79
CA GLN A 731 -2.39 18.95 -35.21
C GLN A 731 -3.34 17.82 -35.62
N THR A 732 -4.64 17.98 -35.37
CA THR A 732 -5.68 17.08 -35.88
C THR A 732 -5.63 17.00 -37.41
N LEU A 733 -5.64 15.77 -37.94
CA LEU A 733 -5.62 15.46 -39.37
C LEU A 733 -6.75 14.48 -39.74
N PRO A 734 -7.15 14.40 -41.03
CA PRO A 734 -8.04 13.33 -41.49
C PRO A 734 -7.47 11.94 -41.16
N PRO A 735 -8.33 10.96 -40.81
CA PRO A 735 -9.80 11.01 -40.74
C PRO A 735 -10.36 11.55 -39.41
N ALA A 736 -9.52 11.96 -38.45
CA ALA A 736 -9.97 12.49 -37.16
C ALA A 736 -10.65 13.87 -37.28
N CYS A 737 -10.55 14.50 -38.45
CA CYS A 737 -11.35 15.63 -38.90
C CYS A 737 -11.75 15.43 -40.36
N GLY A 738 -12.80 16.13 -40.80
CA GLY A 738 -13.26 16.15 -42.19
C GLY A 738 -13.88 14.84 -42.68
N GLY A 739 -14.38 14.86 -43.91
CA GLY A 739 -15.11 13.72 -44.48
C GLY A 739 -16.41 13.45 -43.73
N ILE A 740 -16.53 12.27 -43.12
CA ILE A 740 -17.69 11.87 -42.32
C ILE A 740 -17.58 12.38 -40.87
N ASN A 741 -16.37 12.71 -40.41
CA ASN A 741 -16.17 13.29 -39.09
C ASN A 741 -16.72 14.73 -39.10
N PRO A 742 -17.62 15.10 -38.16
CA PRO A 742 -18.24 16.42 -38.13
C PRO A 742 -17.25 17.55 -37.83
N LEU A 743 -16.05 17.22 -37.35
CA LEU A 743 -15.05 18.19 -36.96
C LEU A 743 -14.30 18.75 -38.19
N PRO A 744 -14.26 20.07 -38.42
CA PRO A 744 -13.59 20.65 -39.58
C PRO A 744 -12.07 20.50 -39.49
N CYS A 745 -11.40 20.27 -40.62
CA CYS A 745 -9.93 20.28 -40.68
C CYS A 745 -9.41 21.69 -40.90
N TYR A 746 -8.71 22.24 -39.91
CA TYR A 746 -8.12 23.56 -39.99
C TYR A 746 -6.75 23.53 -40.70
N PRO A 747 -6.40 24.55 -41.49
CA PRO A 747 -5.05 24.68 -42.05
C PRO A 747 -4.03 25.01 -40.94
N SER A 748 -2.79 24.52 -41.08
CA SER A 748 -1.72 24.83 -40.13
C SER A 748 -1.24 26.27 -40.29
N LYS A 749 -0.90 26.89 -39.17
CA LYS A 749 -0.25 28.21 -39.11
C LYS A 749 1.26 28.12 -38.87
N GLU A 750 1.79 26.91 -38.69
CA GLU A 750 3.22 26.70 -38.52
C GLU A 750 3.99 26.91 -39.84
N PRO A 751 5.29 27.29 -39.78
CA PRO A 751 6.13 27.48 -40.96
C PRO A 751 6.09 26.29 -41.94
N GLY A 752 5.86 26.58 -43.22
CA GLY A 752 5.77 25.55 -44.27
C GLY A 752 4.51 24.67 -44.17
N GLY A 753 3.53 25.04 -43.34
CA GLY A 753 2.29 24.27 -43.16
C GLY A 753 2.46 23.00 -42.32
N ARG A 754 3.60 22.82 -41.64
CA ARG A 754 3.88 21.62 -40.82
C ARG A 754 2.77 21.36 -39.80
N ARG A 755 2.51 20.08 -39.52
CA ARG A 755 1.40 19.61 -38.67
C ARG A 755 1.86 19.11 -37.30
N VAL A 756 3.11 19.42 -36.96
CA VAL A 756 3.77 19.03 -35.71
C VAL A 756 4.64 20.19 -35.22
N ARG A 757 4.80 20.29 -33.89
CA ARG A 757 5.70 21.24 -33.26
C ARG A 757 6.28 20.67 -31.98
N VAL A 758 7.49 21.10 -31.63
CA VAL A 758 8.10 20.82 -30.33
C VAL A 758 8.03 22.11 -29.52
N VAL A 759 7.29 22.09 -28.43
CA VAL A 759 7.08 23.25 -27.56
C VAL A 759 8.03 23.19 -26.38
N LEU A 760 8.73 24.29 -26.14
CA LEU A 760 9.58 24.53 -24.99
C LEU A 760 8.88 25.52 -24.05
N ALA A 761 8.45 25.01 -22.90
CA ALA A 761 7.89 25.80 -21.82
C ALA A 761 8.99 26.18 -20.82
N THR A 762 9.21 27.47 -20.64
CA THR A 762 10.19 28.03 -19.68
C THR A 762 9.47 28.58 -18.46
N LEU A 763 9.84 28.09 -17.28
CA LEU A 763 9.30 28.53 -15.99
C LEU A 763 10.09 29.77 -15.55
N THR A 764 9.59 30.95 -15.89
CA THR A 764 10.40 32.19 -15.98
C THR A 764 10.88 32.75 -14.65
N THR A 765 10.34 32.24 -13.55
CA THR A 765 10.71 32.65 -12.18
C THR A 765 11.61 31.66 -11.47
N ARG A 766 11.86 30.48 -12.06
CA ARG A 766 12.72 29.46 -11.46
C ARG A 766 14.19 29.76 -11.72
N GLU A 767 15.00 29.59 -10.68
CA GLU A 767 16.45 29.58 -10.83
C GLU A 767 16.94 28.17 -11.22
N PRO A 768 17.98 28.07 -12.08
CA PRO A 768 18.58 26.78 -12.43
C PRO A 768 19.01 25.98 -11.21
N LEU A 769 18.53 24.74 -11.11
CA LEU A 769 18.84 23.86 -10.00
C LEU A 769 20.31 23.43 -10.05
N ASN A 770 21.01 23.59 -8.92
CA ASN A 770 22.35 23.05 -8.72
C ASN A 770 22.27 21.75 -7.90
N LEU A 771 21.93 20.65 -8.56
CA LEU A 771 21.76 19.35 -7.90
C LEU A 771 23.08 18.56 -7.91
N PRO A 772 23.38 17.82 -6.83
CA PRO A 772 24.47 16.86 -6.87
C PRO A 772 24.17 15.74 -7.87
N ALA A 773 25.22 15.07 -8.33
CA ALA A 773 25.10 13.87 -9.16
C ALA A 773 24.11 12.87 -8.51
N VAL A 774 23.36 12.17 -9.35
CA VAL A 774 22.42 11.15 -8.86
C VAL A 774 23.21 10.00 -8.26
N ASP A 775 22.77 9.52 -7.10
CA ASP A 775 23.41 8.39 -6.43
C ASP A 775 23.29 7.13 -7.28
N LEU A 776 24.32 6.28 -7.21
CA LEU A 776 24.29 4.99 -7.89
C LEU A 776 23.16 4.12 -7.33
N ILE A 777 22.22 3.76 -8.19
CA ILE A 777 21.14 2.83 -7.85
C ILE A 777 21.67 1.38 -7.81
N SER A 778 21.07 0.55 -6.95
CA SER A 778 21.37 -0.89 -6.86
C SER A 778 21.07 -1.60 -8.18
N ASP A 779 21.90 -2.58 -8.54
CA ASP A 779 21.60 -3.54 -9.63
C ASP A 779 20.48 -4.52 -9.27
N GLU A 780 20.26 -4.69 -7.97
CA GLU A 780 19.27 -5.63 -7.44
C GLU A 780 18.03 -4.84 -7.02
N VAL A 781 16.91 -5.17 -7.66
CA VAL A 781 15.57 -4.70 -7.32
C VAL A 781 14.89 -5.83 -6.54
N PRO A 782 14.71 -5.71 -5.20
CA PRO A 782 14.31 -6.85 -4.36
C PRO A 782 12.97 -7.48 -4.72
N TRP A 783 12.06 -6.71 -5.31
CA TRP A 783 10.73 -7.16 -5.74
C TRP A 783 10.66 -7.56 -7.22
N GLY A 784 11.74 -7.38 -7.98
CA GLY A 784 11.83 -7.77 -9.39
C GLY A 784 12.44 -9.16 -9.57
N VAL A 785 12.31 -9.72 -10.77
CA VAL A 785 12.85 -11.04 -11.13
C VAL A 785 14.04 -10.89 -12.07
N LYS A 786 15.18 -11.53 -11.76
CA LYS A 786 16.36 -11.50 -12.63
C LYS A 786 16.02 -12.07 -14.01
N TYR A 787 16.31 -11.29 -15.06
CA TYR A 787 16.08 -11.71 -16.43
C TYR A 787 17.30 -12.45 -16.97
N SER A 788 17.04 -13.58 -17.63
CA SER A 788 18.05 -14.32 -18.40
C SER A 788 17.70 -14.23 -19.88
N PRO A 789 18.66 -13.90 -20.77
CA PRO A 789 18.40 -13.83 -22.21
C PRO A 789 17.76 -15.11 -22.74
N GLY A 790 16.69 -14.96 -23.52
CA GLY A 790 15.90 -16.08 -24.06
C GLY A 790 14.92 -16.71 -23.07
N GLY A 791 14.79 -16.18 -21.85
CA GLY A 791 13.76 -16.58 -20.91
C GLY A 791 12.36 -16.24 -21.42
N ILE A 792 11.40 -17.13 -21.15
CA ILE A 792 10.00 -16.94 -21.51
C ILE A 792 9.39 -15.86 -20.61
N ASP A 793 8.54 -15.04 -21.19
CA ASP A 793 7.77 -14.06 -20.44
C ASP A 793 6.76 -14.77 -19.52
N PRO A 794 6.61 -14.33 -18.26
CA PRO A 794 5.70 -14.96 -17.32
C PRO A 794 4.27 -14.62 -17.73
N GLN A 795 3.33 -15.50 -17.40
CA GLN A 795 1.91 -15.15 -17.47
C GLN A 795 1.55 -14.23 -16.30
N ARG A 796 0.61 -13.31 -16.55
CA ARG A 796 0.02 -12.49 -15.50
C ARG A 796 -1.06 -13.33 -14.80
N PRO A 797 -0.99 -13.53 -13.47
CA PRO A 797 -2.02 -14.29 -12.77
C PRO A 797 -3.37 -13.59 -12.86
N GLU A 798 -4.41 -14.34 -13.17
CA GLU A 798 -5.80 -13.87 -13.19
C GLU A 798 -6.62 -14.54 -12.06
N PRO A 799 -7.64 -13.86 -11.52
CA PRO A 799 -8.54 -14.48 -10.55
C PRO A 799 -9.33 -15.61 -11.22
N THR A 800 -9.53 -16.70 -10.50
CA THR A 800 -10.30 -17.84 -10.99
C THR A 800 -11.78 -17.47 -11.21
N PRO A 801 -12.44 -18.00 -12.26
CA PRO A 801 -13.89 -17.88 -12.41
C PRO A 801 -14.64 -18.37 -11.16
N GLY A 802 -15.73 -17.70 -10.81
CA GLY A 802 -16.54 -18.01 -9.64
C GLY A 802 -17.35 -16.82 -9.13
N ASN A 803 -18.09 -17.07 -8.04
CA ASN A 803 -18.91 -16.09 -7.35
C ASN A 803 -18.26 -15.67 -6.05
N TYR A 804 -18.10 -14.36 -5.88
CA TYR A 804 -17.37 -13.73 -4.80
C TYR A 804 -18.17 -12.58 -4.18
N THR A 805 -17.76 -12.18 -2.98
CA THR A 805 -18.24 -10.98 -2.30
C THR A 805 -17.07 -10.03 -2.09
N LEU A 806 -17.23 -8.79 -2.51
CA LEU A 806 -16.31 -7.68 -2.24
C LEU A 806 -16.90 -6.82 -1.11
N MET A 807 -16.23 -6.76 0.03
CA MET A 807 -16.64 -5.87 1.13
C MET A 807 -16.15 -4.45 0.89
N GLY A 808 -16.99 -3.44 1.13
CA GLY A 808 -16.55 -2.05 1.15
C GLY A 808 -15.56 -1.79 2.28
N LEU A 809 -14.58 -0.91 2.06
CA LEU A 809 -13.67 -0.46 3.11
C LEU A 809 -14.38 0.38 4.18
N SER A 810 -15.55 0.93 3.90
CA SER A 810 -16.42 1.49 4.93
C SER A 810 -17.52 0.49 5.26
N CYS A 811 -18.38 0.28 4.28
CA CYS A 811 -19.62 -0.45 4.45
C CYS A 811 -20.21 -0.93 3.14
N GLY A 812 -21.33 -1.65 3.26
CA GLY A 812 -21.94 -2.33 2.14
C GLY A 812 -21.04 -3.40 1.54
N TYR A 813 -21.50 -3.99 0.46
CA TYR A 813 -20.78 -5.04 -0.24
C TYR A 813 -21.20 -5.08 -1.70
N ALA A 814 -20.44 -5.81 -2.50
CA ALA A 814 -20.78 -6.12 -3.88
C ALA A 814 -20.70 -7.63 -4.13
N ASP A 815 -21.72 -8.17 -4.79
CA ASP A 815 -21.66 -9.53 -5.34
C ASP A 815 -20.93 -9.47 -6.67
N VAL A 816 -19.88 -10.27 -6.83
CA VAL A 816 -19.02 -10.32 -8.01
C VAL A 816 -19.06 -11.72 -8.61
N GLU A 817 -19.50 -11.83 -9.85
CA GLU A 817 -19.46 -13.06 -10.65
C GLU A 817 -18.43 -12.90 -11.77
N ILE A 818 -17.44 -13.79 -11.79
CA ILE A 818 -16.41 -13.87 -12.82
C ILE A 818 -16.66 -15.15 -13.62
N ILE A 819 -16.85 -15.03 -14.92
CA ILE A 819 -17.14 -16.14 -15.83
C ILE A 819 -15.93 -16.33 -16.76
N GLY A 820 -15.48 -17.58 -16.86
CA GLY A 820 -14.39 -17.98 -17.76
C GLY A 820 -14.86 -18.20 -19.20
N GLY A 821 -13.97 -17.96 -20.15
CA GLY A 821 -14.11 -18.35 -21.55
C GLY A 821 -13.58 -19.76 -21.83
N ASP A 822 -13.68 -20.17 -23.09
CA ASP A 822 -13.26 -21.51 -23.56
C ASP A 822 -11.74 -21.73 -23.49
N ASP A 823 -10.96 -20.66 -23.34
CA ASP A 823 -9.49 -20.63 -23.34
C ASP A 823 -8.88 -20.34 -21.95
N GLU A 824 -9.65 -20.58 -20.88
CA GLU A 824 -9.29 -20.28 -19.47
C GLU A 824 -9.15 -18.77 -19.16
N SER A 825 -9.37 -17.87 -20.11
CA SER A 825 -9.42 -16.41 -19.88
C SER A 825 -10.74 -15.98 -19.24
N ILE A 826 -10.81 -14.75 -18.72
CA ILE A 826 -12.07 -14.16 -18.25
C ILE A 826 -12.86 -13.62 -19.45
N SER A 827 -14.10 -14.10 -19.62
CA SER A 827 -14.98 -13.68 -20.71
C SER A 827 -16.04 -12.66 -20.26
N GLU A 828 -16.50 -12.76 -19.01
CA GLU A 828 -17.56 -11.91 -18.46
C GLU A 828 -17.37 -11.65 -16.97
N ILE A 829 -17.73 -10.44 -16.55
CA ILE A 829 -17.72 -9.99 -15.16
C ILE A 829 -19.04 -9.29 -14.88
N SER A 830 -19.75 -9.74 -13.85
CA SER A 830 -20.97 -9.10 -13.34
C SER A 830 -20.77 -8.68 -11.90
N VAL A 831 -21.18 -7.45 -11.57
CA VAL A 831 -21.07 -6.88 -10.24
C VAL A 831 -22.41 -6.27 -9.84
N VAL A 832 -22.91 -6.59 -8.64
CA VAL A 832 -24.10 -5.99 -8.04
C VAL A 832 -23.72 -5.34 -6.72
N TYR A 833 -23.88 -4.03 -6.63
CA TYR A 833 -23.52 -3.22 -5.48
C TYR A 833 -24.72 -3.01 -4.55
N HIS A 834 -24.49 -3.20 -3.24
CA HIS A 834 -25.47 -3.03 -2.18
C HIS A 834 -24.97 -2.00 -1.17
N GLU A 835 -25.33 -0.72 -1.38
CA GLU A 835 -24.86 0.42 -0.56
C GLU A 835 -23.34 0.40 -0.32
N PHE A 836 -22.59 -0.03 -1.34
CA PHE A 836 -21.14 -0.20 -1.26
C PHE A 836 -20.46 1.16 -1.04
N SER A 837 -19.57 1.22 -0.04
CA SER A 837 -18.77 2.40 0.28
C SER A 837 -17.37 2.02 0.73
N ASP A 838 -16.37 2.68 0.16
CA ASP A 838 -14.97 2.60 0.59
C ASP A 838 -14.57 3.74 1.54
N ASP A 839 -15.34 4.84 1.59
CA ASP A 839 -14.94 6.11 2.21
C ASP A 839 -15.96 6.66 3.23
N GLY A 840 -17.06 5.94 3.47
CA GLY A 840 -18.12 6.29 4.42
C GLY A 840 -18.94 7.51 4.03
N SER A 841 -18.65 8.12 2.87
CA SER A 841 -19.25 9.37 2.43
C SER A 841 -19.94 9.25 1.08
N THR A 842 -19.61 8.22 0.31
CA THR A 842 -20.24 7.89 -0.96
C THR A 842 -20.78 6.47 -0.93
N PHE A 843 -22.03 6.29 -1.37
CA PHE A 843 -22.74 5.02 -1.30
C PHE A 843 -23.24 4.65 -2.69
N MET A 844 -22.83 3.48 -3.19
CA MET A 844 -23.14 3.02 -4.53
C MET A 844 -24.06 1.80 -4.50
N SER A 845 -25.09 1.85 -5.34
CA SER A 845 -26.08 0.78 -5.51
C SER A 845 -26.40 0.60 -6.99
N GLY A 846 -26.66 -0.64 -7.41
CA GLY A 846 -26.96 -0.98 -8.80
C GLY A 846 -26.12 -2.13 -9.34
N SER A 847 -26.04 -2.28 -10.66
CA SER A 847 -25.28 -3.38 -11.27
C SER A 847 -24.48 -2.95 -12.50
N GLU A 848 -23.34 -3.61 -12.73
CA GLU A 848 -22.57 -3.56 -13.96
C GLU A 848 -22.23 -4.96 -14.45
N THR A 849 -22.46 -5.24 -15.73
CA THR A 849 -22.02 -6.46 -16.39
C THR A 849 -21.21 -6.10 -17.62
N VAL A 850 -20.03 -6.69 -17.76
CA VAL A 850 -19.13 -6.50 -18.91
C VAL A 850 -18.77 -7.85 -19.49
N ARG A 851 -18.94 -8.01 -20.79
CA ARG A 851 -18.45 -9.13 -21.58
C ARG A 851 -17.39 -8.62 -22.52
N ALA A 852 -16.29 -9.35 -22.66
CA ALA A 852 -15.21 -8.98 -23.57
C ALA A 852 -14.88 -10.11 -24.52
N THR A 853 -14.65 -9.76 -25.78
CA THR A 853 -14.10 -10.65 -26.79
C THR A 853 -12.96 -9.95 -27.52
N PHE A 854 -11.95 -10.73 -27.92
CA PHE A 854 -10.76 -10.22 -28.59
C PHE A 854 -10.60 -10.89 -29.96
N PRO A 855 -11.32 -10.40 -31.01
CA PRO A 855 -11.27 -11.03 -32.33
C PRO A 855 -9.87 -11.03 -32.98
N SER A 856 -8.98 -10.12 -32.55
CA SER A 856 -7.58 -10.11 -32.92
C SER A 856 -6.73 -9.59 -31.76
N LEU A 857 -5.40 -9.61 -31.91
CA LEU A 857 -4.47 -9.09 -30.89
C LEU A 857 -4.69 -7.60 -30.56
N THR A 858 -5.31 -6.83 -31.45
CA THR A 858 -5.49 -5.38 -31.32
C THR A 858 -6.95 -4.96 -31.28
N LEU A 859 -7.86 -5.80 -31.78
CA LEU A 859 -9.29 -5.50 -31.82
C LEU A 859 -9.96 -6.03 -30.55
N SER A 860 -10.62 -5.13 -29.83
CA SER A 860 -11.43 -5.48 -28.65
C SER A 860 -12.90 -5.18 -28.92
N HIS A 861 -13.77 -6.07 -28.47
CA HIS A 861 -15.21 -5.86 -28.44
C HIS A 861 -15.73 -6.07 -27.03
N VAL A 862 -16.55 -5.15 -26.52
CA VAL A 862 -17.21 -5.28 -25.22
C VAL A 862 -18.72 -5.07 -25.32
N ASP A 863 -19.46 -5.90 -24.60
CA ASP A 863 -20.88 -5.69 -24.28
C ASP A 863 -20.98 -5.25 -22.82
N TRP A 864 -21.42 -4.03 -22.59
CA TRP A 864 -21.49 -3.42 -21.26
C TRP A 864 -22.94 -3.07 -20.92
N TYR A 865 -23.39 -3.53 -19.76
CA TYR A 865 -24.66 -3.16 -19.15
C TYR A 865 -24.38 -2.47 -17.82
N SER A 866 -24.85 -1.23 -17.64
CA SER A 866 -24.64 -0.47 -16.40
C SER A 866 -25.94 0.18 -15.97
N ASP A 867 -26.31 0.01 -14.71
CA ASP A 867 -27.31 0.82 -14.02
C ASP A 867 -26.79 1.08 -12.60
N LEU A 868 -25.91 2.07 -12.48
CA LEU A 868 -25.33 2.49 -11.21
C LEU A 868 -25.92 3.81 -10.74
N THR A 869 -26.11 3.90 -9.43
CA THR A 869 -26.49 5.13 -8.73
C THR A 869 -25.59 5.30 -7.51
N GLN A 870 -25.10 6.52 -7.32
CA GLN A 870 -24.28 6.90 -6.18
C GLN A 870 -24.91 8.10 -5.46
N THR A 871 -24.88 8.04 -4.14
CA THR A 871 -25.40 9.07 -3.23
C THR A 871 -24.36 9.45 -2.18
N GLY A 872 -24.64 10.49 -1.38
CA GLY A 872 -23.72 11.01 -0.36
C GLY A 872 -23.04 12.30 -0.82
N ARG A 873 -21.70 12.30 -0.92
CA ARG A 873 -20.90 13.49 -1.28
C ARG A 873 -21.19 14.05 -2.68
N SER A 874 -21.47 13.18 -3.64
CA SER A 874 -21.92 13.54 -4.99
C SER A 874 -23.13 12.67 -5.36
N LYS A 875 -24.03 13.22 -6.16
CA LYS A 875 -25.17 12.49 -6.72
C LYS A 875 -24.85 12.12 -8.16
N SER A 876 -24.52 10.86 -8.40
CA SER A 876 -24.03 10.40 -9.69
C SER A 876 -24.76 9.15 -10.18
N THR A 877 -24.83 8.97 -11.51
CA THR A 877 -25.38 7.76 -12.12
C THR A 877 -24.56 7.39 -13.35
N LYS A 878 -24.32 6.10 -13.60
CA LYS A 878 -23.73 5.58 -14.83
C LYS A 878 -24.67 4.54 -15.44
N ARG A 879 -25.27 4.89 -16.58
CA ARG A 879 -26.38 4.13 -17.17
C ARG A 879 -26.15 3.83 -18.64
N THR A 880 -26.42 2.60 -19.05
CA THR A 880 -26.49 2.21 -20.46
C THR A 880 -27.92 2.28 -20.99
N SER A 881 -28.09 2.25 -22.32
CA SER A 881 -29.40 2.01 -22.94
C SER A 881 -29.92 0.60 -22.61
N SER A 882 -31.21 0.36 -22.87
CA SER A 882 -31.88 -0.91 -22.52
C SER A 882 -31.34 -2.13 -23.27
N ASP A 883 -30.78 -1.92 -24.46
CA ASP A 883 -30.09 -2.94 -25.25
C ASP A 883 -28.65 -3.19 -24.80
N GLY A 884 -28.06 -2.28 -24.01
CA GLY A 884 -26.66 -2.30 -23.58
C GLY A 884 -25.81 -1.31 -24.36
N PHE A 885 -24.53 -1.21 -24.00
CA PHE A 885 -23.50 -0.46 -24.72
C PHE A 885 -22.50 -1.44 -25.34
N HIS A 886 -22.44 -1.48 -26.66
CA HIS A 886 -21.68 -2.48 -27.41
C HIS A 886 -20.56 -1.80 -28.20
N LEU A 887 -19.32 -1.82 -27.70
CA LEU A 887 -18.20 -1.09 -28.27
C LEU A 887 -17.22 -2.03 -28.96
N THR A 888 -16.89 -1.73 -30.21
CA THR A 888 -15.75 -2.32 -30.92
C THR A 888 -14.72 -1.23 -31.18
N ILE A 889 -13.48 -1.46 -30.74
CA ILE A 889 -12.38 -0.53 -30.96
C ILE A 889 -11.04 -1.28 -31.08
N ASP A 890 -10.22 -0.84 -32.02
CA ASP A 890 -8.86 -1.36 -32.20
C ASP A 890 -7.85 -0.48 -31.47
N VAL A 891 -6.94 -1.08 -30.70
CA VAL A 891 -5.99 -0.36 -29.83
C VAL A 891 -4.92 0.41 -30.60
N LEU A 892 -4.68 0.10 -31.88
CA LEU A 892 -3.71 0.81 -32.73
C LEU A 892 -4.35 1.94 -33.51
N THR A 893 -5.59 1.76 -34.00
CA THR A 893 -6.28 2.78 -34.82
C THR A 893 -7.21 3.68 -34.01
N ASN A 894 -7.72 3.20 -32.87
CA ASN A 894 -8.60 3.92 -31.95
C ASN A 894 -9.78 4.65 -32.62
N ILE A 895 -10.51 3.94 -33.49
CA ILE A 895 -11.76 4.43 -34.06
C ILE A 895 -12.93 3.85 -33.27
N PHE A 896 -13.69 4.73 -32.61
CA PHE A 896 -14.85 4.43 -31.80
C PHE A 896 -16.02 3.96 -32.66
N GLN A 897 -16.53 2.76 -32.38
CA GLN A 897 -17.75 2.21 -32.97
C GLN A 897 -18.59 1.53 -31.90
N ALA A 898 -19.70 2.16 -31.52
CA ALA A 898 -20.62 1.61 -30.55
C ALA A 898 -22.06 1.50 -31.07
N ASN A 899 -22.79 0.49 -30.58
CA ASN A 899 -24.24 0.44 -30.62
C ASN A 899 -24.80 0.60 -29.20
N GLY A 900 -25.95 1.25 -29.06
CA GLY A 900 -26.47 1.69 -27.77
C GLY A 900 -25.71 2.88 -27.16
N THR A 901 -26.05 3.24 -25.93
CA THR A 901 -25.47 4.40 -25.24
C THR A 901 -24.95 4.06 -23.85
N MET A 902 -23.93 4.79 -23.40
CA MET A 902 -23.45 4.86 -22.02
C MET A 902 -23.31 6.34 -21.63
N ASN A 903 -23.99 6.70 -20.55
CA ASN A 903 -24.03 8.06 -20.05
C ASN A 903 -23.70 8.09 -18.55
N THR A 904 -22.87 9.04 -18.16
CA THR A 904 -22.58 9.32 -16.75
C THR A 904 -23.13 10.69 -16.39
N THR A 905 -23.95 10.77 -15.35
CA THR A 905 -24.42 12.04 -14.79
C THR A 905 -23.73 12.28 -13.45
N ILE A 906 -23.17 13.47 -13.22
CA ILE A 906 -22.53 13.88 -11.96
C ILE A 906 -23.14 15.19 -11.53
N ASP A 907 -23.80 15.22 -10.38
CA ASP A 907 -24.44 16.42 -9.80
C ASP A 907 -25.34 17.18 -10.79
N GLY A 908 -26.03 16.41 -11.64
CA GLY A 908 -26.94 16.92 -12.67
C GLY A 908 -26.30 17.26 -14.02
N HIS A 909 -24.96 17.20 -14.14
CA HIS A 909 -24.26 17.36 -15.41
C HIS A 909 -24.15 16.03 -16.15
N LEU A 910 -24.59 15.98 -17.40
CA LEU A 910 -24.61 14.77 -18.23
C LEU A 910 -23.37 14.71 -19.15
N TYR A 911 -22.60 13.64 -19.01
CA TYR A 911 -21.51 13.27 -19.91
C TYR A 911 -21.92 12.10 -20.80
N THR A 912 -21.73 12.25 -22.11
CA THR A 912 -22.14 11.27 -23.13
C THR A 912 -20.94 10.72 -23.88
N GLN A 913 -21.05 9.47 -24.34
CA GLN A 913 -20.03 8.83 -25.15
C GLN A 913 -19.72 9.58 -26.47
N PRO A 914 -18.58 9.30 -27.12
CA PRO A 914 -18.21 9.84 -28.42
C PRO A 914 -19.16 9.40 -29.55
N ALA A 915 -19.15 10.15 -30.65
CA ALA A 915 -19.85 9.73 -31.86
C ALA A 915 -19.11 8.57 -32.56
N ASN A 916 -19.84 7.71 -33.28
CA ASN A 916 -19.21 6.67 -34.09
C ASN A 916 -18.33 7.27 -35.20
N ARG A 917 -17.26 6.53 -35.55
CA ARG A 917 -16.22 6.95 -36.52
C ARG A 917 -15.38 8.13 -36.02
N THR A 918 -15.31 8.32 -34.70
CA THR A 918 -14.42 9.27 -34.01
C THR A 918 -13.51 8.55 -33.04
#